data_AF-A0A084D5L1-F1
#
_entry.id   AF-A0A084D5L1-F1
#
_cell.length_a   1.000
_cell.length_b   1.000
_cell.length_c   1.000
_cell.angle_alpha   90.00
_cell.angle_beta   90.00
_cell.angle_gamma   90.00
#
_symmetry.space_group_name_H-M   'P 1'
#
loop_
_entity.id
_entity.type
_entity.pdbx_description
1 polymer ?
#
loop_
_entity_poly.entity_id
_entity_poly.type
_entity_poly.pdbx_seq_one_letter_code
_entity_poly.pdbx_strand_id
1 'polypeptide(L)'
;MSHFDELPHRDRNHEIEDEAIAAFQARLTESSAFILQAQDRKDYGTDCQIEVTADGYATNVRVHVQLKGTERTLNADGSLSIEVRRTNLNYLFMQPYSVYVAYHASTKSLRVRTAESVTRQYVHGGTNWTTQQSLTVSFVDELTVERLRQLAALARADAQSLRDRRVDQLGTAAEDLSGRILTSPPDVHVPESPSLARKLLAELYEKNADGVISASFAKFVAALGADGDAMGICYMSEINLGMDGTSRHPERIKDAISFFQTKLTDDRQHIGALHYTIGNAFHALRDEPEAKRAYEAALADPALAALPELGAQVHKNLGFSYELLGDHERAVDHYREALRLNPDLAEAHNALGNYYVRVGKYEEALRHFDQVVFSDQKHDRTSAVTGWRANVLFNLDDGRAAFREINGLVTHADRLRWIWPWCRRLVAAFGRANVDNARQALPFWQRYVKANPDDSAARWELLMTTFYSRGQGEDVKKSYSEFREEFDRHIVHIDADNAALPWDRLGHWAQDEEDWIEAERCFRKAYELAGGDYGYCLAIALKELERFEESIPLLLEQAQTVQPDAMSWFQLAAAYASLSRWPEAIAAYEKVLALDSDNAVAMFDLGGTHWNSGDTAAAAEIWTAAIERFTDHELSARVRRDFAWMFNDPTAEQSTP
;
A
#
# COMPACT_ATOMS: atom_id res chain seq x y z
N MET A 1 -11.07 -45.72 84.70
CA MET A 1 -10.65 -45.30 83.35
C MET A 1 -11.92 -45.01 82.58
N SER A 2 -12.14 -43.74 82.25
CA SER A 2 -13.32 -43.28 81.52
C SER A 2 -13.22 -43.78 80.08
N HIS A 3 -14.16 -44.61 79.63
CA HIS A 3 -14.23 -45.10 78.25
C HIS A 3 -14.53 -43.99 77.22
N PHE A 4 -14.55 -42.72 77.64
CA PHE A 4 -14.75 -41.54 76.79
C PHE A 4 -13.45 -40.78 76.46
N ASP A 5 -12.30 -41.11 77.07
CA ASP A 5 -10.99 -40.51 76.75
C ASP A 5 -10.34 -41.13 75.48
N GLU A 6 -11.00 -42.11 74.85
CA GLU A 6 -10.57 -42.76 73.59
C GLU A 6 -11.38 -42.27 72.37
N LEU A 7 -12.18 -41.20 72.52
CA LEU A 7 -12.77 -40.54 71.35
C LEU A 7 -11.67 -39.77 70.61
N PRO A 8 -11.57 -39.88 69.27
CA PRO A 8 -10.56 -39.16 68.51
C PRO A 8 -10.69 -37.65 68.76
N HIS A 9 -9.71 -37.06 69.46
CA HIS A 9 -9.55 -35.62 69.53
C HIS A 9 -9.28 -35.11 68.11
N ARG A 10 -9.99 -34.05 67.70
CA ARG A 10 -9.70 -33.38 66.42
C ARG A 10 -8.22 -33.00 66.40
N ASP A 11 -7.51 -33.45 65.37
CA ASP A 11 -6.11 -33.07 65.15
C ASP A 11 -6.01 -31.54 65.15
N ARG A 12 -5.04 -30.98 65.88
CA ARG A 12 -4.78 -29.52 65.95
C ARG A 12 -4.63 -28.91 64.55
N ASN A 13 -4.11 -29.66 63.59
CA ASN A 13 -4.03 -29.24 62.18
C ASN A 13 -5.42 -29.01 61.56
N HIS A 14 -6.43 -29.79 61.96
CA HIS A 14 -7.81 -29.57 61.50
C HIS A 14 -8.39 -28.27 62.07
N GLU A 15 -8.06 -27.90 63.30
CA GLU A 15 -8.53 -26.64 63.90
C GLU A 15 -7.92 -25.42 63.20
N ILE A 16 -6.61 -25.43 62.98
CA ILE A 16 -5.89 -24.33 62.33
C ILE A 16 -6.38 -24.12 60.90
N GLU A 17 -6.69 -25.20 60.19
CA GLU A 17 -7.20 -25.13 58.82
C GLU A 17 -8.67 -24.64 58.78
N ASP A 18 -9.50 -24.97 59.78
CA ASP A 18 -10.85 -24.38 59.94
C ASP A 18 -10.74 -22.86 60.19
N GLU A 19 -9.80 -22.42 61.03
CA GLU A 19 -9.51 -21.01 61.25
C GLU A 19 -9.01 -20.31 59.97
N ALA A 20 -8.14 -20.98 59.20
CA ALA A 20 -7.63 -20.45 57.94
C ALA A 20 -8.76 -20.18 56.94
N ILE A 21 -9.68 -21.13 56.77
CA ILE A 21 -10.85 -21.00 55.89
C ILE A 21 -11.73 -19.84 56.36
N ALA A 22 -12.03 -19.76 57.66
CA ALA A 22 -12.87 -18.69 58.21
C ALA A 22 -12.23 -17.30 58.02
N ALA A 23 -10.93 -17.16 58.30
CA ALA A 23 -10.20 -15.92 58.11
C ALA A 23 -10.17 -15.51 56.63
N PHE A 24 -9.94 -16.47 55.72
CA PHE A 24 -9.93 -16.23 54.29
C PHE A 24 -11.30 -15.81 53.76
N GLN A 25 -12.38 -16.51 54.14
CA GLN A 25 -13.75 -16.15 53.80
C GLN A 25 -14.13 -14.74 54.31
N ALA A 26 -13.75 -14.41 55.54
CA ALA A 26 -13.97 -13.07 56.09
C ALA A 26 -13.26 -12.00 55.25
N ARG A 27 -12.00 -12.25 54.84
CA ARG A 27 -11.24 -11.32 53.99
C ARG A 27 -11.83 -11.15 52.60
N LEU A 28 -12.32 -12.23 51.97
CA LEU A 28 -13.02 -12.15 50.69
C LEU A 28 -14.29 -11.30 50.81
N THR A 29 -15.09 -11.53 51.87
CA THR A 29 -16.31 -10.78 52.15
C THR A 29 -16.03 -9.30 52.37
N GLU A 30 -15.02 -8.96 53.17
CA GLU A 30 -14.56 -7.58 53.41
C GLU A 30 -14.16 -6.87 52.11
N SER A 31 -13.51 -7.59 51.19
CA SER A 31 -13.04 -7.01 49.93
C SER A 31 -14.16 -6.71 48.93
N SER A 32 -15.27 -7.45 49.05
CA SER A 32 -16.37 -7.55 48.07
C SER A 32 -15.93 -7.86 46.63
N ALA A 33 -14.68 -8.28 46.41
CA ALA A 33 -14.06 -8.47 45.09
C ALA A 33 -14.15 -9.92 44.59
N PHE A 34 -14.47 -10.85 45.50
CA PHE A 34 -14.56 -12.27 45.24
C PHE A 34 -15.65 -12.92 46.08
N ILE A 35 -16.19 -14.03 45.58
CA ILE A 35 -16.98 -15.00 46.34
C ILE A 35 -16.29 -16.36 46.31
N LEU A 36 -16.40 -17.12 47.41
CA LEU A 36 -15.92 -18.49 47.46
C LEU A 36 -16.92 -19.42 46.77
N GLN A 37 -16.52 -20.08 45.69
CA GLN A 37 -17.39 -20.99 44.90
C GLN A 37 -17.23 -22.44 45.32
N ALA A 38 -16.00 -22.89 45.54
CA ALA A 38 -15.71 -24.25 45.92
C ALA A 38 -14.53 -24.30 46.89
N GLN A 39 -14.55 -25.29 47.77
CA GLN A 39 -13.42 -25.63 48.64
C GLN A 39 -13.33 -27.15 48.75
N ASP A 40 -12.12 -27.69 48.60
CA ASP A 40 -11.82 -29.11 48.75
C ASP A 40 -10.64 -29.27 49.71
N ARG A 41 -10.91 -29.90 50.86
CA ARG A 41 -9.92 -30.07 51.91
C ARG A 41 -9.02 -31.26 51.60
N LYS A 42 -7.71 -31.03 51.59
CA LYS A 42 -6.68 -32.06 51.39
C LYS A 42 -5.77 -32.14 52.60
N ASP A 43 -5.00 -33.23 52.70
CA ASP A 43 -4.03 -33.43 53.79
C ASP A 43 -2.93 -32.35 53.86
N TYR A 44 -2.75 -31.55 52.81
CA TYR A 44 -1.67 -30.55 52.69
C TYR A 44 -2.18 -29.10 52.60
N GLY A 45 -3.47 -28.87 52.83
CA GLY A 45 -4.14 -27.57 52.75
C GLY A 45 -5.51 -27.68 52.05
N THR A 46 -6.15 -26.55 51.82
CA THR A 46 -7.46 -26.46 51.17
C THR A 46 -7.32 -25.85 49.78
N ASP A 47 -7.84 -26.54 48.78
CA ASP A 47 -7.94 -26.02 47.41
C ASP A 47 -9.23 -25.22 47.32
N CYS A 48 -9.12 -23.91 47.10
CA CYS A 48 -10.24 -22.99 46.98
C CYS A 48 -10.36 -22.48 45.54
N GLN A 49 -11.60 -22.31 45.08
CA GLN A 49 -11.93 -21.56 43.88
C GLN A 49 -12.70 -20.32 44.28
N ILE A 50 -12.14 -19.15 43.99
CA ILE A 50 -12.80 -17.87 44.21
C ILE A 50 -13.20 -17.27 42.87
N GLU A 51 -14.39 -16.69 42.81
CA GLU A 51 -14.95 -16.10 41.61
C GLU A 51 -15.02 -14.59 41.75
N VAL A 52 -14.49 -13.88 40.76
CA VAL A 52 -14.44 -12.43 40.75
C VAL A 52 -15.87 -11.89 40.72
N THR A 53 -16.11 -10.82 41.46
CA THR A 53 -17.36 -10.05 41.40
C THR A 53 -17.15 -8.72 40.65
N ALA A 54 -18.19 -8.26 39.98
CA ALA A 54 -18.25 -6.95 39.33
C ALA A 54 -19.63 -6.34 39.58
N ASP A 55 -19.67 -5.09 40.06
CA ASP A 55 -20.91 -4.35 40.35
C ASP A 55 -21.90 -5.11 41.26
N GLY A 56 -21.36 -5.89 42.22
CA GLY A 56 -22.16 -6.69 43.15
C GLY A 56 -22.63 -8.04 42.62
N TYR A 57 -22.30 -8.40 41.37
CA TYR A 57 -22.65 -9.67 40.76
C TYR A 57 -21.44 -10.57 40.57
N ALA A 58 -21.64 -11.88 40.71
CA ALA A 58 -20.64 -12.87 40.37
C ALA A 58 -20.38 -12.89 38.86
N THR A 59 -19.10 -13.03 38.48
CA THR A 59 -18.70 -13.21 37.08
C THR A 59 -18.45 -14.68 36.77
N ASN A 60 -17.93 -15.02 35.58
CA ASN A 60 -17.43 -16.37 35.30
C ASN A 60 -15.89 -16.45 35.34
N VAL A 61 -15.24 -15.47 35.97
CA VAL A 61 -13.77 -15.40 36.08
C VAL A 61 -13.36 -15.98 37.42
N ARG A 62 -12.56 -17.04 37.39
CA ARG A 62 -12.15 -17.77 38.60
C ARG A 62 -10.65 -17.68 38.81
N VAL A 63 -10.27 -17.52 40.07
CA VAL A 63 -8.89 -17.58 40.54
C VAL A 63 -8.76 -18.77 41.49
N HIS A 64 -7.72 -19.55 41.31
CA HIS A 64 -7.48 -20.72 42.17
C HIS A 64 -6.57 -20.33 43.31
N VAL A 65 -6.88 -20.83 44.50
CA VAL A 65 -6.16 -20.54 45.73
C VAL A 65 -5.79 -21.83 46.43
N GLN A 66 -4.51 -21.99 46.75
CA GLN A 66 -4.09 -23.00 47.72
C GLN A 66 -4.00 -22.30 49.08
N LEU A 67 -4.91 -22.64 49.97
CA LEU A 67 -4.95 -22.11 51.33
C LEU A 67 -4.29 -23.11 52.28
N LYS A 68 -3.48 -22.61 53.22
CA LYS A 68 -2.89 -23.45 54.26
C LYS A 68 -2.74 -22.70 55.57
N GLY A 69 -3.20 -23.31 56.66
CA GLY A 69 -2.95 -22.84 58.01
C GLY A 69 -1.60 -23.30 58.57
N THR A 70 -0.96 -22.47 59.39
CA THR A 70 0.29 -22.85 60.08
C THR A 70 0.52 -22.12 61.41
N GLU A 71 1.17 -22.81 62.35
CA GLU A 71 1.68 -22.27 63.62
C GLU A 71 3.22 -22.03 63.58
N ARG A 72 3.87 -22.20 62.43
CA ARG A 72 5.32 -21.98 62.30
C ARG A 72 5.69 -20.54 62.65
N THR A 73 6.80 -20.36 63.37
CA THR A 73 7.38 -19.05 63.66
C THR A 73 7.78 -18.33 62.39
N LEU A 74 7.61 -17.00 62.36
CA LEU A 74 8.14 -16.16 61.30
C LEU A 74 9.68 -16.24 61.26
N ASN A 75 10.23 -16.09 60.06
CA ASN A 75 11.67 -15.97 59.83
C ASN A 75 12.17 -14.63 60.40
N ALA A 76 13.51 -14.47 60.52
CA ALA A 76 14.12 -13.26 61.07
C ALA A 76 13.80 -11.98 60.26
N ASP A 77 13.50 -12.12 58.97
CA ASP A 77 13.08 -11.04 58.07
C ASP A 77 11.56 -10.77 58.09
N GLY A 78 10.81 -11.46 58.96
CA GLY A 78 9.35 -11.37 59.08
C GLY A 78 8.57 -12.17 58.04
N SER A 79 9.23 -12.89 57.13
CA SER A 79 8.56 -13.77 56.17
C SER A 79 8.10 -15.08 56.81
N LEU A 80 7.11 -15.74 56.20
CA LEU A 80 6.59 -17.03 56.64
C LEU A 80 6.97 -18.11 55.63
N SER A 81 7.58 -19.23 56.05
CA SER A 81 7.95 -20.33 55.13
C SER A 81 7.12 -21.59 55.39
N ILE A 82 6.29 -21.97 54.42
CA ILE A 82 5.46 -23.18 54.50
C ILE A 82 5.84 -24.17 53.40
N GLU A 83 5.74 -25.45 53.72
CA GLU A 83 5.91 -26.52 52.75
C GLU A 83 4.57 -26.83 52.07
N VAL A 84 4.54 -26.86 50.74
CA VAL A 84 3.36 -27.18 49.91
C VAL A 84 3.69 -28.33 48.96
N ARG A 85 2.67 -29.06 48.50
CA ARG A 85 2.87 -30.07 47.45
C ARG A 85 3.27 -29.40 46.14
N ARG A 86 4.32 -29.91 45.49
CA ARG A 86 4.78 -29.39 44.19
C ARG A 86 3.70 -29.52 43.11
N THR A 87 2.85 -30.54 43.16
CA THR A 87 1.74 -30.73 42.23
C THR A 87 0.71 -29.59 42.28
N ASN A 88 0.56 -28.93 43.43
CA ASN A 88 -0.37 -27.80 43.55
C ASN A 88 0.13 -26.60 42.73
N LEU A 89 1.45 -26.47 42.55
CA LEU A 89 2.01 -25.43 41.69
C LEU A 89 1.55 -25.61 40.25
N ASN A 90 1.58 -26.85 39.72
CA ASN A 90 1.06 -27.15 38.39
C ASN A 90 -0.44 -26.83 38.27
N TYR A 91 -1.23 -27.16 39.30
CA TYR A 91 -2.66 -26.85 39.33
C TYR A 91 -2.93 -25.34 39.27
N LEU A 92 -2.22 -24.55 40.08
CA LEU A 92 -2.35 -23.10 40.10
C LEU A 92 -1.85 -22.46 38.78
N PHE A 93 -0.84 -23.04 38.12
CA PHE A 93 -0.36 -22.53 36.82
C PHE A 93 -1.38 -22.64 35.68
N MET A 94 -2.37 -23.53 35.80
CA MET A 94 -3.39 -23.68 34.76
C MET A 94 -4.31 -22.46 34.68
N GLN A 95 -4.34 -21.60 35.70
CA GLN A 95 -5.21 -20.42 35.77
C GLN A 95 -4.38 -19.18 36.14
N PRO A 96 -4.33 -18.14 35.27
CA PRO A 96 -3.62 -16.90 35.56
C PRO A 96 -4.02 -16.29 36.91
N TYR A 97 -3.07 -15.59 37.54
CA TYR A 97 -3.26 -14.90 38.83
C TYR A 97 -3.62 -15.80 40.02
N SER A 98 -3.47 -17.12 39.89
CA SER A 98 -3.67 -18.05 41.01
C SER A 98 -2.60 -17.88 42.09
N VAL A 99 -3.01 -18.02 43.35
CA VAL A 99 -2.18 -17.67 44.51
C VAL A 99 -2.11 -18.78 45.55
N TYR A 100 -1.03 -18.77 46.30
CA TYR A 100 -0.94 -19.40 47.60
C TYR A 100 -1.37 -18.40 48.67
N VAL A 101 -2.14 -18.85 49.65
CA VAL A 101 -2.50 -18.08 50.83
C VAL A 101 -2.13 -18.87 52.07
N ALA A 102 -1.42 -18.23 52.99
CA ALA A 102 -1.01 -18.83 54.25
C ALA A 102 -1.65 -18.10 55.43
N TYR A 103 -2.41 -18.81 56.25
CA TYR A 103 -2.94 -18.29 57.51
C TYR A 103 -1.93 -18.57 58.63
N HIS A 104 -1.44 -17.52 59.27
CA HIS A 104 -0.54 -17.63 60.41
C HIS A 104 -1.33 -17.51 61.71
N ALA A 105 -1.52 -18.64 62.40
CA ALA A 105 -2.41 -18.74 63.57
C ALA A 105 -2.00 -17.78 64.71
N SER A 106 -0.70 -17.62 64.93
CA SER A 106 -0.17 -16.79 66.02
C SER A 106 -0.48 -15.29 65.87
N THR A 107 -0.53 -14.77 64.65
CA THR A 107 -0.85 -13.36 64.37
C THR A 107 -2.23 -13.15 63.78
N LYS A 108 -2.97 -14.23 63.48
CA LYS A 108 -4.27 -14.20 62.80
C LYS A 108 -4.24 -13.44 61.46
N SER A 109 -3.10 -13.46 60.78
CA SER A 109 -2.89 -12.75 59.51
C SER A 109 -2.87 -13.71 58.33
N LEU A 110 -3.38 -13.27 57.18
CA LEU A 110 -3.26 -13.97 55.90
C LEU A 110 -2.10 -13.41 55.11
N ARG A 111 -1.22 -14.28 54.62
CA ARG A 111 -0.12 -13.93 53.72
C ARG A 111 -0.39 -14.49 52.33
N VAL A 112 0.11 -13.84 51.29
CA VAL A 112 -0.16 -14.23 49.90
C VAL A 112 1.11 -14.31 49.07
N ARG A 113 1.14 -15.23 48.11
CA ARG A 113 2.17 -15.29 47.08
C ARG A 113 1.61 -15.86 45.79
N THR A 114 1.96 -15.26 44.66
CA THR A 114 1.47 -15.73 43.34
C THR A 114 2.21 -16.99 42.92
N ALA A 115 1.53 -17.90 42.22
CA ALA A 115 2.15 -19.12 41.70
C ALA A 115 3.37 -18.80 40.81
N GLU A 116 3.30 -17.71 40.06
CA GLU A 116 4.41 -17.22 39.24
C GLU A 116 5.64 -16.83 40.08
N SER A 117 5.43 -16.07 41.17
CA SER A 117 6.51 -15.66 42.07
C SER A 117 7.17 -16.84 42.78
N VAL A 118 6.43 -17.94 42.99
CA VAL A 118 6.99 -19.20 43.48
C VAL A 118 7.90 -19.82 42.41
N THR A 119 7.46 -19.92 41.16
CA THR A 119 8.33 -20.46 40.09
C THR A 119 9.58 -19.63 39.88
N ARG A 120 9.48 -18.29 39.87
CA ARG A 120 10.66 -17.43 39.71
C ARG A 120 11.71 -17.65 40.81
N GLN A 121 11.28 -17.92 42.05
CA GLN A 121 12.19 -18.28 43.16
C GLN A 121 13.01 -19.53 42.82
N TYR A 122 12.40 -20.51 42.17
CA TYR A 122 13.02 -21.81 41.90
C TYR A 122 13.73 -21.88 40.53
N VAL A 123 13.36 -21.04 39.56
CA VAL A 123 14.03 -20.94 38.25
C VAL A 123 15.50 -20.52 38.39
N HIS A 124 15.83 -19.67 39.37
CA HIS A 124 17.22 -19.25 39.62
C HIS A 124 18.08 -20.37 40.25
N GLY A 125 17.47 -21.44 40.78
CA GLY A 125 18.14 -22.58 41.42
C GLY A 125 18.38 -23.80 40.53
N GLY A 126 18.13 -23.70 39.21
CA GLY A 126 18.22 -24.81 38.25
C GLY A 126 16.93 -25.65 38.15
N THR A 127 17.00 -26.83 37.52
CA THR A 127 15.82 -27.69 37.27
C THR A 127 15.55 -28.73 38.38
N ASN A 128 16.43 -28.85 39.38
CA ASN A 128 16.35 -29.91 40.40
C ASN A 128 15.06 -29.90 41.24
N TRP A 129 14.37 -28.76 41.34
CA TRP A 129 13.11 -28.65 42.07
C TRP A 129 11.93 -29.32 41.34
N THR A 130 12.02 -29.57 40.03
CA THR A 130 10.89 -30.13 39.26
C THR A 130 10.59 -31.58 39.63
N THR A 131 11.55 -32.29 40.23
CA THR A 131 11.40 -33.68 40.69
C THR A 131 11.05 -33.80 42.18
N GLN A 132 10.98 -32.69 42.91
CA GLN A 132 10.64 -32.68 44.34
C GLN A 132 9.14 -32.95 44.55
N GLN A 133 8.80 -33.66 45.62
CA GLN A 133 7.40 -33.88 46.03
C GLN A 133 6.79 -32.62 46.68
N SER A 134 7.61 -31.82 47.35
CA SER A 134 7.21 -30.61 48.05
C SER A 134 8.13 -29.43 47.72
N LEU A 135 7.59 -28.23 47.88
CA LEU A 135 8.31 -26.96 47.72
C LEU A 135 8.11 -26.12 48.99
N THR A 136 9.13 -25.34 49.36
CA THR A 136 9.03 -24.35 50.44
C THR A 136 8.67 -23.00 49.83
N VAL A 137 7.45 -22.55 50.09
CA VAL A 137 6.96 -21.23 49.68
C VAL A 137 7.21 -20.26 50.83
N SER A 138 7.99 -19.23 50.57
CA SER A 138 8.17 -18.10 51.49
C SER A 138 7.09 -17.07 51.20
N PHE A 139 6.45 -16.48 52.21
CA PHE A 139 5.43 -15.45 52.06
C PHE A 139 5.94 -14.18 52.73
N VAL A 140 5.97 -13.08 51.96
CA VAL A 140 6.40 -11.77 52.44
C VAL A 140 5.20 -10.85 52.56
N ASP A 141 4.33 -10.89 51.54
CA ASP A 141 3.21 -9.96 51.42
C ASP A 141 2.00 -10.40 52.25
N GLU A 142 1.34 -9.43 52.88
CA GLU A 142 0.04 -9.62 53.52
C GLU A 142 -1.09 -9.59 52.49
N LEU A 143 -2.11 -10.44 52.67
CA LEU A 143 -3.31 -10.42 51.84
C LEU A 143 -4.27 -9.33 52.31
N THR A 144 -4.06 -8.11 51.80
CA THR A 144 -4.92 -6.96 52.10
C THR A 144 -6.15 -6.94 51.20
N VAL A 145 -7.16 -6.16 51.60
CA VAL A 145 -8.35 -5.89 50.77
C VAL A 145 -7.95 -5.27 49.43
N GLU A 146 -7.01 -4.33 49.44
CA GLU A 146 -6.53 -3.68 48.22
C GLU A 146 -5.85 -4.68 47.27
N ARG A 147 -5.07 -5.62 47.83
CA ARG A 147 -4.43 -6.66 47.03
C ARG A 147 -5.44 -7.60 46.39
N LEU A 148 -6.54 -7.93 47.08
CA LEU A 148 -7.64 -8.69 46.50
C LEU A 148 -8.36 -7.92 45.39
N ARG A 149 -8.62 -6.62 45.57
CA ARG A 149 -9.24 -5.80 44.52
C ARG A 149 -8.35 -5.71 43.28
N GLN A 150 -7.04 -5.54 43.46
CA GLN A 150 -6.08 -5.54 42.37
C GLN A 150 -6.04 -6.89 41.65
N LEU A 151 -6.03 -8.00 42.40
CA LEU A 151 -6.06 -9.35 41.84
C LEU A 151 -7.34 -9.60 41.03
N ALA A 152 -8.49 -9.19 41.56
CA ALA A 152 -9.78 -9.27 40.87
C ALA A 152 -9.79 -8.44 39.56
N ALA A 153 -9.26 -7.22 39.62
CA ALA A 153 -9.16 -6.36 38.44
C ALA A 153 -8.27 -6.96 37.35
N LEU A 154 -7.12 -7.54 37.72
CA LEU A 154 -6.21 -8.22 36.80
C LEU A 154 -6.83 -9.47 36.19
N ALA A 155 -7.41 -10.34 37.00
CA ALA A 155 -8.09 -11.54 36.51
C ALA A 155 -9.24 -11.19 35.54
N ARG A 156 -10.00 -10.13 35.84
CA ARG A 156 -11.07 -9.65 34.97
C ARG A 156 -10.53 -9.07 33.65
N ALA A 157 -9.49 -8.24 33.71
CA ALA A 157 -8.86 -7.66 32.51
C ALA A 157 -8.29 -8.74 31.59
N ASP A 158 -7.73 -9.81 32.17
CA ASP A 158 -7.21 -10.95 31.42
C ASP A 158 -8.30 -11.76 30.73
N ALA A 159 -9.37 -12.10 31.47
CA ALA A 159 -10.53 -12.77 30.90
C ALA A 159 -11.21 -11.92 29.80
N GLN A 160 -11.25 -10.60 29.97
CA GLN A 160 -11.76 -9.68 28.95
C GLN A 160 -10.88 -9.70 27.69
N SER A 161 -9.56 -9.59 27.83
CA SER A 161 -8.62 -9.66 26.69
C SER A 161 -8.79 -10.95 25.89
N LEU A 162 -8.88 -12.10 26.57
CA LEU A 162 -9.11 -13.40 25.92
C LEU A 162 -10.46 -13.48 25.21
N ARG A 163 -11.51 -12.90 25.80
CA ARG A 163 -12.84 -12.82 25.19
C ARG A 163 -12.81 -11.93 23.95
N ASP A 164 -12.24 -10.75 24.03
CA ASP A 164 -12.21 -9.77 22.94
C ASP A 164 -11.44 -10.34 21.75
N ARG A 165 -10.31 -11.04 21.98
CA ARG A 165 -9.60 -11.77 20.94
C ARG A 165 -10.47 -12.84 20.27
N ARG A 166 -11.23 -13.61 21.06
CA ARG A 166 -12.11 -14.66 20.51
C ARG A 166 -13.24 -14.06 19.68
N VAL A 167 -13.83 -12.95 20.12
CA VAL A 167 -14.86 -12.22 19.36
C VAL A 167 -14.29 -11.71 18.05
N ASP A 168 -13.09 -11.11 18.06
CA ASP A 168 -12.40 -10.62 16.87
C ASP A 168 -12.14 -11.75 15.85
N GLN A 169 -11.71 -12.92 16.33
CA GLN A 169 -11.50 -14.11 15.49
C GLN A 169 -12.81 -14.63 14.88
N LEU A 170 -13.89 -14.70 15.67
CA LEU A 170 -15.20 -15.16 15.21
C LEU A 170 -15.85 -14.19 14.20
N GLY A 171 -15.53 -12.90 14.29
CA GLY A 171 -16.02 -11.88 13.36
C GLY A 171 -15.22 -11.78 12.06
N THR A 172 -14.10 -12.49 11.92
CA THR A 172 -13.23 -12.42 10.74
C THR A 172 -13.69 -13.38 9.64
N ALA A 173 -13.71 -12.93 8.38
CA ALA A 173 -14.02 -13.78 7.24
C ALA A 173 -13.06 -14.97 7.14
N ALA A 174 -13.55 -16.14 6.70
CA ALA A 174 -12.77 -17.38 6.70
C ALA A 174 -11.45 -17.27 5.91
N GLU A 175 -11.48 -16.52 4.80
CA GLU A 175 -10.33 -16.27 3.92
C GLU A 175 -9.23 -15.45 4.62
N ASP A 176 -9.62 -14.55 5.54
CA ASP A 176 -8.71 -13.64 6.26
C ASP A 176 -8.28 -14.17 7.64
N LEU A 177 -8.94 -15.22 8.15
CA LEU A 177 -8.73 -15.74 9.50
C LEU A 177 -7.27 -16.15 9.75
N SER A 178 -6.62 -16.77 8.76
CA SER A 178 -5.22 -17.18 8.87
C SER A 178 -4.28 -15.99 9.04
N GLY A 179 -4.44 -14.95 8.20
CA GLY A 179 -3.70 -13.69 8.31
C GLY A 179 -3.99 -12.98 9.63
N ARG A 180 -5.23 -13.01 10.10
CA ARG A 180 -5.63 -12.40 11.38
C ARG A 180 -5.01 -13.11 12.58
N ILE A 181 -4.94 -14.43 12.58
CA ILE A 181 -4.27 -15.19 13.65
C ILE A 181 -2.78 -14.88 13.67
N LEU A 182 -2.13 -14.81 12.51
CA LEU A 182 -0.69 -14.53 12.40
C LEU A 182 -0.30 -13.09 12.79
N THR A 183 -1.22 -12.14 12.63
CA THR A 183 -1.00 -10.71 12.94
C THR A 183 -1.54 -10.31 14.32
N SER A 184 -2.24 -11.21 15.02
CA SER A 184 -2.76 -10.93 16.35
C SER A 184 -1.62 -10.76 17.35
N PRO A 185 -1.62 -9.70 18.18
CA PRO A 185 -0.61 -9.53 19.22
C PRO A 185 -0.60 -10.74 20.18
N PRO A 186 0.57 -11.27 20.57
CA PRO A 186 0.65 -12.33 21.57
C PRO A 186 -0.01 -11.90 22.88
N ASP A 187 -0.63 -12.86 23.59
CA ASP A 187 -1.12 -12.57 24.94
C ASP A 187 0.06 -12.56 25.91
N VAL A 188 0.09 -11.54 26.76
CA VAL A 188 1.13 -11.40 27.77
C VAL A 188 0.48 -11.39 29.15
N HIS A 189 1.08 -12.14 30.06
CA HIS A 189 0.74 -12.07 31.47
C HIS A 189 1.37 -10.81 32.08
N VAL A 190 0.54 -9.91 32.61
CA VAL A 190 1.01 -8.72 33.30
C VAL A 190 1.13 -9.04 34.79
N PRO A 191 2.34 -8.96 35.39
CA PRO A 191 2.53 -9.28 36.80
C PRO A 191 1.71 -8.37 37.72
N GLU A 192 1.23 -8.91 38.83
CA GLU A 192 0.47 -8.15 39.83
C GLU A 192 1.38 -7.18 40.61
N SER A 193 2.69 -7.41 40.62
CA SER A 193 3.65 -6.52 41.24
C SER A 193 3.86 -5.27 40.37
N PRO A 194 3.58 -4.05 40.87
CA PRO A 194 3.75 -2.83 40.08
C PRO A 194 5.18 -2.61 39.58
N SER A 195 6.20 -3.04 40.32
CA SER A 195 7.59 -2.92 39.87
C SER A 195 7.90 -3.84 38.68
N LEU A 196 7.40 -5.07 38.70
CA LEU A 196 7.56 -6.02 37.61
C LEU A 196 6.72 -5.65 36.40
N ALA A 197 5.49 -5.16 36.61
CA ALA A 197 4.64 -4.65 35.53
C ALA A 197 5.28 -3.44 34.82
N ARG A 198 5.87 -2.49 35.57
CA ARG A 198 6.63 -1.37 34.98
C ARG A 198 7.81 -1.84 34.15
N LYS A 199 8.57 -2.83 34.64
CA LYS A 199 9.70 -3.39 33.92
C LYS A 199 9.27 -4.07 32.62
N LEU A 200 8.21 -4.89 32.67
CA LEU A 200 7.64 -5.52 31.49
C LEU A 200 7.15 -4.48 30.48
N LEU A 201 6.45 -3.43 30.94
CA LEU A 201 5.96 -2.37 30.08
C LEU A 201 7.10 -1.64 29.34
N ALA A 202 8.17 -1.29 30.06
CA ALA A 202 9.36 -0.69 29.46
C ALA A 202 10.03 -1.63 28.43
N GLU A 203 10.20 -2.91 28.75
CA GLU A 203 10.78 -3.90 27.83
C GLU A 203 9.94 -4.10 26.57
N LEU A 204 8.61 -4.05 26.67
CA LEU A 204 7.72 -4.14 25.52
C LEU A 204 7.85 -2.90 24.63
N TYR A 205 7.92 -1.71 25.24
CA TYR A 205 8.01 -0.45 24.51
C TYR A 205 9.35 -0.32 23.79
N GLU A 206 10.46 -0.68 24.43
CA GLU A 206 11.80 -0.73 23.80
C GLU A 206 11.85 -1.68 22.59
N LYS A 207 11.01 -2.72 22.59
CA LYS A 207 10.86 -3.66 21.47
C LYS A 207 9.85 -3.20 20.41
N ASN A 208 9.32 -1.98 20.52
CA ASN A 208 8.24 -1.45 19.68
C ASN A 208 7.00 -2.37 19.63
N ALA A 209 6.67 -3.00 20.76
CA ALA A 209 5.53 -3.92 20.86
C ALA A 209 4.23 -3.17 21.20
N ASP A 210 3.95 -2.05 20.53
CA ASP A 210 2.82 -1.17 20.84
C ASP A 210 1.47 -1.92 20.76
N GLY A 211 1.31 -2.81 19.78
CA GLY A 211 0.11 -3.66 19.67
C GLY A 211 -0.09 -4.62 20.84
N VAL A 212 1.00 -5.10 21.47
CA VAL A 212 0.94 -5.96 22.66
C VAL A 212 0.57 -5.13 23.89
N ILE A 213 1.13 -3.92 23.99
CA ILE A 213 0.81 -2.97 25.07
C ILE A 213 -0.67 -2.57 24.99
N SER A 214 -1.15 -2.20 23.81
CA SER A 214 -2.56 -1.85 23.56
C SER A 214 -3.51 -3.04 23.84
N ALA A 215 -3.16 -4.26 23.43
CA ALA A 215 -3.94 -5.46 23.78
C ALA A 215 -3.94 -5.77 25.29
N SER A 216 -2.90 -5.35 26.01
CA SER A 216 -2.76 -5.56 27.47
C SER A 216 -3.11 -4.32 28.29
N PHE A 217 -3.66 -3.28 27.67
CA PHE A 217 -3.85 -1.96 28.29
C PHE A 217 -4.63 -2.05 29.61
N ALA A 218 -5.77 -2.73 29.61
CA ALA A 218 -6.60 -2.92 30.81
C ALA A 218 -5.85 -3.69 31.92
N LYS A 219 -4.97 -4.62 31.56
CA LYS A 219 -4.14 -5.36 32.52
C LYS A 219 -3.10 -4.42 33.15
N PHE A 220 -2.48 -3.55 32.37
CA PHE A 220 -1.56 -2.53 32.89
C PHE A 220 -2.27 -1.50 33.77
N VAL A 221 -3.47 -1.05 33.41
CA VAL A 221 -4.30 -0.20 34.28
C VAL A 221 -4.58 -0.88 35.62
N ALA A 222 -4.94 -2.16 35.61
CA ALA A 222 -5.18 -2.92 36.84
C ALA A 222 -3.91 -3.10 37.69
N ALA A 223 -2.73 -3.26 37.09
CA ALA A 223 -1.47 -3.41 37.80
C ALA A 223 -0.88 -2.09 38.32
N LEU A 224 -1.02 -1.00 37.56
CA LEU A 224 -0.29 0.26 37.76
C LEU A 224 -1.18 1.44 38.22
N GLY A 225 -2.49 1.31 38.08
CA GLY A 225 -3.45 2.40 38.24
C GLY A 225 -3.49 3.32 37.03
N ALA A 226 -4.68 3.82 36.67
CA ALA A 226 -4.87 4.66 35.48
C ALA A 226 -4.07 5.97 35.53
N ASP A 227 -3.93 6.58 36.71
CA ASP A 227 -3.24 7.86 36.91
C ASP A 227 -1.74 7.71 37.22
N GLY A 228 -1.23 6.48 37.27
CA GLY A 228 0.17 6.21 37.59
C GLY A 228 1.11 6.74 36.50
N ASP A 229 2.22 7.38 36.87
CA ASP A 229 3.19 7.95 35.91
C ASP A 229 3.67 6.95 34.84
N ALA A 230 3.72 5.65 35.16
CA ALA A 230 4.11 4.60 34.22
C ALA A 230 3.08 4.37 33.09
N MET A 231 1.82 4.77 33.26
CA MET A 231 0.79 4.68 32.22
C MET A 231 1.10 5.56 31.01
N GLY A 232 2.01 6.54 31.14
CA GLY A 232 2.49 7.32 30.01
C GLY A 232 3.00 6.44 28.86
N ILE A 233 3.64 5.30 29.14
CA ILE A 233 4.09 4.37 28.10
C ILE A 233 2.90 3.74 27.35
N CYS A 234 1.87 3.29 28.07
CA CYS A 234 0.66 2.74 27.46
C CYS A 234 -0.01 3.77 26.54
N TYR A 235 -0.12 5.02 27.00
CA TYR A 235 -0.71 6.10 26.21
C TYR A 235 0.14 6.48 24.99
N MET A 236 1.47 6.51 25.11
CA MET A 236 2.36 6.71 23.96
C MET A 236 2.21 5.59 22.93
N SER A 237 2.06 4.33 23.36
CA SER A 237 1.80 3.21 22.44
C SER A 237 0.48 3.38 21.69
N GLU A 238 -0.59 3.85 22.35
CA GLU A 238 -1.86 4.14 21.66
C GLU A 238 -1.71 5.28 20.64
N ILE A 239 -0.92 6.31 20.96
CA ILE A 239 -0.59 7.38 20.02
C ILE A 239 0.20 6.82 18.82
N ASN A 240 1.24 6.02 19.04
CA ASN A 240 2.04 5.41 17.96
C ASN A 240 1.17 4.60 17.01
N LEU A 241 0.29 3.73 17.55
CA LEU A 241 -0.66 2.97 16.73
C LEU A 241 -1.62 3.88 15.94
N GLY A 242 -2.02 5.01 16.53
CA GLY A 242 -2.85 6.01 15.87
C GLY A 242 -2.14 6.73 14.73
N MET A 243 -0.87 7.12 14.94
CA MET A 243 0.00 7.69 13.90
C MET A 243 0.17 6.72 12.72
N ASP A 244 0.31 5.43 13.00
CA ASP A 244 0.42 4.36 12.00
C ASP A 244 -0.95 4.00 11.35
N GLY A 245 -2.05 4.59 11.82
CA GLY A 245 -3.40 4.30 11.32
C GLY A 245 -3.92 2.89 11.68
N THR A 246 -3.32 2.23 12.67
CA THR A 246 -3.66 0.88 13.11
C THR A 246 -4.41 0.83 14.45
N SER A 247 -4.53 1.96 15.15
CA SER A 247 -5.29 2.05 16.41
C SER A 247 -6.76 1.68 16.21
N ARG A 248 -7.29 0.94 17.18
CA ARG A 248 -8.73 0.60 17.30
C ARG A 248 -9.41 1.34 18.44
N HIS A 249 -8.65 2.18 19.14
CA HIS A 249 -9.04 2.77 20.41
C HIS A 249 -8.81 4.30 20.40
N PRO A 250 -9.47 5.06 19.51
CA PRO A 250 -9.31 6.52 19.46
C PRO A 250 -9.70 7.18 20.79
N GLU A 251 -10.58 6.57 21.59
CA GLU A 251 -10.89 6.99 22.95
C GLU A 251 -9.67 6.99 23.87
N ARG A 252 -8.79 5.98 23.76
CA ARG A 252 -7.56 5.92 24.58
C ARG A 252 -6.55 6.99 24.19
N ILE A 253 -6.56 7.42 22.92
CA ILE A 253 -5.72 8.55 22.46
C ILE A 253 -6.26 9.88 23.03
N LYS A 254 -7.58 10.03 23.17
CA LYS A 254 -8.18 11.19 23.87
C LYS A 254 -7.87 11.17 25.37
N ASP A 255 -7.90 10.00 25.99
CA ASP A 255 -7.48 9.83 27.38
C ASP A 255 -5.98 10.16 27.54
N ALA A 256 -5.14 9.79 26.57
CA ALA A 256 -3.73 10.16 26.54
C ALA A 256 -3.51 11.68 26.56
N ILE A 257 -4.28 12.43 25.74
CA ILE A 257 -4.23 13.89 25.72
C ILE A 257 -4.54 14.44 27.11
N SER A 258 -5.64 13.98 27.71
CA SER A 258 -6.04 14.40 29.06
C SER A 258 -4.96 14.07 30.09
N PHE A 259 -4.43 12.84 30.05
CA PHE A 259 -3.35 12.38 30.92
C PHE A 259 -2.12 13.30 30.83
N PHE A 260 -1.60 13.56 29.62
CA PHE A 260 -0.41 14.40 29.46
C PHE A 260 -0.66 15.89 29.78
N GLN A 261 -1.88 16.39 29.55
CA GLN A 261 -2.25 17.75 29.96
C GLN A 261 -2.17 17.95 31.47
N THR A 262 -2.58 16.97 32.28
CA THR A 262 -2.45 17.05 33.75
C THR A 262 -1.00 17.11 34.20
N LYS A 263 -0.05 16.63 33.39
CA LYS A 263 1.40 16.65 33.69
C LYS A 263 2.08 17.94 33.26
N LEU A 264 1.43 18.80 32.47
CA LEU A 264 1.95 20.13 32.11
C LEU A 264 1.99 21.09 33.30
N THR A 265 1.16 20.86 34.32
CA THR A 265 1.09 21.69 35.53
C THR A 265 2.07 21.27 36.61
N ASP A 266 2.76 20.14 36.43
CA ASP A 266 3.85 19.72 37.31
C ASP A 266 5.11 20.52 36.93
N ASP A 267 5.82 21.10 37.91
CA ASP A 267 7.01 21.97 37.76
C ASP A 267 8.26 21.20 37.25
N ARG A 268 8.12 20.47 36.13
CA ARG A 268 9.11 19.55 35.55
C ARG A 268 9.74 20.12 34.28
N GLN A 269 11.03 19.83 34.06
CA GLN A 269 11.87 20.34 32.96
C GLN A 269 11.56 19.77 31.55
N HIS A 270 10.38 19.19 31.31
CA HIS A 270 10.08 18.45 30.06
C HIS A 270 8.76 18.88 29.39
N ILE A 271 8.33 20.12 29.60
CA ILE A 271 7.06 20.65 29.08
C ILE A 271 7.00 20.56 27.55
N GLY A 272 8.08 20.89 26.84
CA GLY A 272 8.15 20.82 25.39
C GLY A 272 7.98 19.39 24.86
N ALA A 273 8.56 18.39 25.54
CA ALA A 273 8.38 16.99 25.17
C ALA A 273 6.92 16.52 25.38
N LEU A 274 6.26 16.98 26.45
CA LEU A 274 4.84 16.70 26.67
C LEU A 274 3.96 17.32 25.60
N HIS A 275 4.20 18.59 25.23
CA HIS A 275 3.49 19.26 24.14
C HIS A 275 3.71 18.55 22.80
N TYR A 276 4.92 18.06 22.52
CA TYR A 276 5.17 17.23 21.33
C TYR A 276 4.34 15.94 21.33
N THR A 277 4.29 15.21 22.45
CA THR A 277 3.47 14.00 22.59
C THR A 277 1.98 14.31 22.41
N ILE A 278 1.49 15.41 22.99
CA ILE A 278 0.10 15.88 22.81
C ILE A 278 -0.17 16.22 21.34
N GLY A 279 0.77 16.88 20.66
CA GLY A 279 0.66 17.16 19.23
C GLY A 279 0.55 15.89 18.39
N ASN A 280 1.37 14.87 18.69
CA ASN A 280 1.26 13.55 18.05
C ASN A 280 -0.10 12.89 18.31
N ALA A 281 -0.66 13.03 19.51
CA ALA A 281 -1.99 12.50 19.83
C ALA A 281 -3.10 13.18 19.01
N PHE A 282 -3.06 14.50 18.85
CA PHE A 282 -4.00 15.22 17.99
C PHE A 282 -3.83 14.86 16.52
N HIS A 283 -2.59 14.72 16.05
CA HIS A 283 -2.29 14.26 14.69
C HIS A 283 -2.85 12.86 14.42
N ALA A 284 -2.64 11.93 15.36
CA ALA A 284 -3.21 10.58 15.30
C ALA A 284 -4.76 10.58 15.23
N LEU A 285 -5.40 11.60 15.81
CA LEU A 285 -6.85 11.83 15.74
C LEU A 285 -7.29 12.64 14.51
N ARG A 286 -6.35 13.03 13.63
CA ARG A 286 -6.57 13.89 12.44
C ARG A 286 -7.04 15.31 12.78
N ASP A 287 -6.74 15.80 13.98
CA ASP A 287 -7.01 17.16 14.41
C ASP A 287 -5.77 18.04 14.23
N GLU A 288 -5.47 18.37 12.97
CA GLU A 288 -4.25 19.12 12.60
C GLU A 288 -4.18 20.56 13.16
N PRO A 289 -5.29 21.32 13.29
CA PRO A 289 -5.24 22.62 13.95
C PRO A 289 -4.71 22.53 15.39
N GLU A 290 -5.12 21.50 16.13
CA GLU A 290 -4.75 21.31 17.53
C GLU A 290 -3.35 20.71 17.65
N ALA A 291 -2.99 19.78 16.74
CA ALA A 291 -1.64 19.24 16.61
C ALA A 291 -0.62 20.36 16.36
N LYS A 292 -0.90 21.23 15.39
CA LYS A 292 -0.07 22.41 15.07
C LYS A 292 0.14 23.28 16.30
N ARG A 293 -0.92 23.65 17.03
CA ARG A 293 -0.82 24.48 18.24
C ARG A 293 0.06 23.81 19.31
N ALA A 294 -0.09 22.51 19.50
CA ALA A 294 0.72 21.76 20.46
C ALA A 294 2.20 21.70 20.04
N TYR A 295 2.50 21.50 18.75
CA TYR A 295 3.88 21.55 18.26
C TYR A 295 4.50 22.95 18.35
N GLU A 296 3.74 24.02 18.08
CA GLU A 296 4.20 25.39 18.29
C GLU A 296 4.50 25.66 19.78
N ALA A 297 3.65 25.16 20.69
CA ALA A 297 3.90 25.23 22.13
C ALA A 297 5.16 24.43 22.54
N ALA A 298 5.41 23.28 21.90
CA ALA A 298 6.62 22.51 22.12
C ALA A 298 7.88 23.30 21.72
N LEU A 299 7.87 23.96 20.56
CA LEU A 299 8.97 24.79 20.07
C LEU A 299 9.18 26.08 20.88
N ALA A 300 8.14 26.56 21.57
CA ALA A 300 8.25 27.71 22.45
C ALA A 300 8.97 27.41 23.78
N ASP A 301 9.13 26.14 24.16
CA ASP A 301 9.86 25.74 25.37
C ASP A 301 11.38 25.88 25.15
N PRO A 302 12.07 26.76 25.89
CA PRO A 302 13.52 26.91 25.78
C PRO A 302 14.29 25.62 26.08
N ALA A 303 13.75 24.71 26.89
CA ALA A 303 14.40 23.43 27.20
C ALA A 303 14.53 22.54 25.95
N LEU A 304 13.64 22.68 24.97
CA LEU A 304 13.70 21.92 23.73
C LEU A 304 14.90 22.32 22.85
N ALA A 305 15.40 23.55 22.97
CA ALA A 305 16.58 24.00 22.23
C ALA A 305 17.85 23.20 22.59
N ALA A 306 17.89 22.58 23.77
CA ALA A 306 18.98 21.69 24.19
C ALA A 306 18.83 20.25 23.65
N LEU A 307 17.75 19.94 22.93
CA LEU A 307 17.39 18.61 22.43
C LEU A 307 17.21 18.64 20.90
N PRO A 308 18.30 18.78 20.10
CA PRO A 308 18.21 19.00 18.65
C PRO A 308 17.49 17.88 17.90
N GLU A 309 17.66 16.62 18.33
CA GLU A 309 16.94 15.47 17.75
C GLU A 309 15.42 15.57 17.93
N LEU A 310 14.99 15.96 19.13
CA LEU A 310 13.56 16.15 19.40
C LEU A 310 13.02 17.38 18.66
N GLY A 311 13.78 18.47 18.65
CA GLY A 311 13.46 19.66 17.87
C GLY A 311 13.28 19.37 16.39
N ALA A 312 14.16 18.54 15.79
CA ALA A 312 14.04 18.10 14.40
C ALA A 312 12.72 17.36 14.15
N GLN A 313 12.35 16.44 15.05
CA GLN A 313 11.09 15.70 14.94
C GLN A 313 9.85 16.59 15.11
N VAL A 314 9.92 17.57 16.02
CA VAL A 314 8.83 18.55 16.22
C VAL A 314 8.66 19.40 14.96
N HIS A 315 9.74 19.93 14.38
CA HIS A 315 9.69 20.68 13.14
C HIS A 315 9.16 19.83 11.96
N LYS A 316 9.59 18.57 11.85
CA LYS A 316 9.08 17.66 10.82
C LYS A 316 7.57 17.42 10.97
N ASN A 317 7.08 17.16 12.18
CA ASN A 317 5.64 16.93 12.38
C ASN A 317 4.82 18.22 12.22
N LEU A 318 5.34 19.37 12.68
CA LEU A 318 4.71 20.67 12.46
C LEU A 318 4.62 21.01 10.97
N GLY A 319 5.67 20.74 10.20
CA GLY A 319 5.65 20.89 8.75
C GLY A 319 4.57 20.04 8.09
N PHE A 320 4.39 18.81 8.56
CA PHE A 320 3.32 17.93 8.07
C PHE A 320 1.92 18.44 8.40
N SER A 321 1.70 18.95 9.62
CA SER A 321 0.42 19.61 9.96
C SER A 321 0.16 20.85 9.11
N TYR A 322 1.17 21.67 8.82
CA TYR A 322 1.03 22.79 7.88
C TYR A 322 0.67 22.34 6.46
N GLU A 323 1.29 21.27 5.96
CA GLU A 323 0.96 20.70 4.65
C GLU A 323 -0.50 20.22 4.59
N LEU A 324 -0.98 19.51 5.60
CA LEU A 324 -2.38 19.04 5.67
C LEU A 324 -3.38 20.20 5.80
N LEU A 325 -2.96 21.33 6.37
CA LEU A 325 -3.74 22.57 6.43
C LEU A 325 -3.63 23.42 5.15
N GLY A 326 -2.86 22.98 4.15
CA GLY A 326 -2.70 23.63 2.84
C GLY A 326 -1.64 24.73 2.78
N ASP A 327 -0.91 24.99 3.87
CA ASP A 327 0.17 25.99 3.91
C ASP A 327 1.51 25.32 3.58
N HIS A 328 1.72 25.08 2.29
CA HIS A 328 2.90 24.38 1.78
C HIS A 328 4.21 25.16 1.95
N GLU A 329 4.16 26.50 2.00
CA GLU A 329 5.36 27.32 2.15
C GLU A 329 5.93 27.19 3.57
N ARG A 330 5.09 27.34 4.59
CA ARG A 330 5.51 27.12 5.98
C ARG A 330 5.91 25.68 6.25
N ALA A 331 5.25 24.72 5.62
CA ALA A 331 5.63 23.31 5.72
C ALA A 331 7.10 23.10 5.30
N VAL A 332 7.49 23.67 4.15
CA VAL A 332 8.87 23.60 3.64
C VAL A 332 9.87 24.25 4.56
N ASP A 333 9.56 25.41 5.12
CA ASP A 333 10.45 26.09 6.07
C ASP A 333 10.70 25.23 7.32
N HIS A 334 9.66 24.58 7.85
CA HIS A 334 9.82 23.66 8.96
C HIS A 334 10.57 22.39 8.59
N TYR A 335 10.37 21.81 7.40
CA TYR A 335 11.19 20.67 6.95
C TYR A 335 12.66 21.04 6.78
N ARG A 336 12.97 22.25 6.30
CA ARG A 336 14.34 22.77 6.22
C ARG A 336 14.95 22.94 7.60
N GLU A 337 14.19 23.47 8.56
CA GLU A 337 14.66 23.60 9.94
C GLU A 337 14.88 22.24 10.60
N ALA A 338 14.01 21.26 10.33
CA ALA A 338 14.21 19.88 10.76
C ALA A 338 15.54 19.31 10.23
N LEU A 339 15.85 19.52 8.95
CA LEU A 339 17.13 19.11 8.35
C LEU A 339 18.33 19.93 8.82
N ARG A 340 18.13 21.17 9.26
CA ARG A 340 19.20 21.97 9.88
C ARG A 340 19.60 21.38 11.23
N LEU A 341 18.64 20.84 11.98
CA LEU A 341 18.86 20.21 13.28
C LEU A 341 19.36 18.76 13.16
N ASN A 342 18.78 17.99 12.26
CA ASN A 342 19.19 16.63 11.93
C ASN A 342 19.24 16.45 10.40
N PRO A 343 20.43 16.55 9.78
CA PRO A 343 20.60 16.41 8.32
C PRO A 343 20.20 15.04 7.76
N ASP A 344 20.16 13.99 8.56
CA ASP A 344 19.91 12.62 8.11
C ASP A 344 18.43 12.20 8.30
N LEU A 345 17.54 13.17 8.58
CA LEU A 345 16.13 12.90 8.82
C LEU A 345 15.38 12.57 7.52
N ALA A 346 15.31 11.27 7.21
CA ALA A 346 14.72 10.73 5.98
C ALA A 346 13.29 11.22 5.70
N GLU A 347 12.44 11.36 6.73
CA GLU A 347 11.07 11.86 6.57
C GLU A 347 11.03 13.30 6.03
N ALA A 348 11.93 14.17 6.51
CA ALA A 348 11.99 15.56 6.05
C ALA A 348 12.58 15.66 4.63
N HIS A 349 13.57 14.81 4.30
CA HIS A 349 14.06 14.67 2.93
C HIS A 349 12.96 14.21 1.97
N ASN A 350 12.19 13.17 2.32
CA ASN A 350 11.08 12.71 1.50
C ASN A 350 10.02 13.80 1.28
N ALA A 351 9.64 14.52 2.34
CA ALA A 351 8.65 15.61 2.24
C ALA A 351 9.12 16.75 1.32
N LEU A 352 10.38 17.18 1.44
CA LEU A 352 10.96 18.18 0.54
C LEU A 352 11.08 17.66 -0.90
N GLY A 353 11.45 16.39 -1.09
CA GLY A 353 11.48 15.76 -2.41
C GLY A 353 10.12 15.82 -3.10
N ASN A 354 9.04 15.44 -2.39
CA ASN A 354 7.68 15.51 -2.90
C ASN A 354 7.22 16.94 -3.19
N TYR A 355 7.58 17.90 -2.33
CA TYR A 355 7.33 19.32 -2.59
C TYR A 355 7.99 19.77 -3.90
N TYR A 356 9.26 19.44 -4.10
CA TYR A 356 10.00 19.84 -5.31
C TYR A 356 9.47 19.16 -6.58
N VAL A 357 8.99 17.92 -6.50
CA VAL A 357 8.23 17.28 -7.59
C VAL A 357 7.00 18.10 -7.96
N ARG A 358 6.20 18.53 -6.97
CA ARG A 358 4.96 19.28 -7.18
C ARG A 358 5.20 20.64 -7.83
N VAL A 359 6.31 21.31 -7.52
CA VAL A 359 6.68 22.61 -8.11
C VAL A 359 7.56 22.49 -9.37
N GLY A 360 7.79 21.27 -9.88
CA GLY A 360 8.53 21.01 -11.12
C GLY A 360 10.06 21.21 -11.01
N LYS A 361 10.62 21.21 -9.80
CA LYS A 361 12.06 21.35 -9.54
C LYS A 361 12.70 19.98 -9.35
N TYR A 362 12.88 19.26 -10.45
CA TYR A 362 13.22 17.84 -10.42
C TYR A 362 14.64 17.56 -9.93
N GLU A 363 15.62 18.44 -10.19
CA GLU A 363 17.00 18.29 -9.71
C GLU A 363 17.10 18.42 -8.18
N GLU A 364 16.35 19.35 -7.59
CA GLU A 364 16.23 19.48 -6.13
C GLU A 364 15.52 18.25 -5.55
N ALA A 365 14.44 17.79 -6.17
CA ALA A 365 13.72 16.59 -5.74
C ALA A 365 14.65 15.36 -5.71
N LEU A 366 15.43 15.16 -6.78
CA LEU A 366 16.37 14.05 -6.89
C LEU A 366 17.40 14.09 -5.76
N ARG A 367 18.00 15.26 -5.49
CA ARG A 367 18.96 15.43 -4.39
C ARG A 367 18.38 15.03 -3.04
N HIS A 368 17.13 15.38 -2.77
CA HIS A 368 16.48 14.99 -1.51
C HIS A 368 16.14 13.49 -1.47
N PHE A 369 15.67 12.91 -2.56
CA PHE A 369 15.39 11.47 -2.62
C PHE A 369 16.67 10.61 -2.52
N ASP A 370 17.80 11.08 -3.07
CA ASP A 370 19.10 10.42 -2.95
C ASP A 370 19.54 10.30 -1.48
N GLN A 371 19.27 11.32 -0.64
CA GLN A 371 19.59 11.26 0.79
C GLN A 371 18.78 10.18 1.52
N VAL A 372 17.58 9.83 1.05
CA VAL A 372 16.81 8.74 1.65
C VAL A 372 17.29 7.39 1.14
N VAL A 373 17.45 7.24 -0.17
CA VAL A 373 17.75 5.94 -0.81
C VAL A 373 19.16 5.44 -0.51
N PHE A 374 20.13 6.34 -0.38
CA PHE A 374 21.53 5.99 -0.17
C PHE A 374 22.00 6.16 1.28
N SER A 375 21.10 6.47 2.22
CA SER A 375 21.38 6.40 3.66
C SER A 375 21.24 4.97 4.18
N ASP A 376 21.97 4.62 5.26
CA ASP A 376 21.99 3.29 5.90
C ASP A 376 20.63 2.87 6.56
N GLN A 377 19.50 3.47 6.20
CA GLN A 377 18.20 3.28 6.83
C GLN A 377 17.26 2.26 6.12
N LYS A 378 16.22 1.84 6.86
CA LYS A 378 15.31 0.68 6.61
C LYS A 378 14.70 0.59 5.20
N HIS A 379 14.68 -0.64 4.66
CA HIS A 379 14.28 -1.05 3.30
C HIS A 379 12.86 -0.65 2.83
N ASP A 380 11.85 -0.62 3.71
CA ASP A 380 10.45 -0.43 3.28
C ASP A 380 10.14 1.02 2.87
N ARG A 381 10.71 2.01 3.58
CA ARG A 381 10.55 3.44 3.25
C ARG A 381 11.31 3.80 1.97
N THR A 382 12.43 3.12 1.72
CA THR A 382 13.23 3.25 0.51
C THR A 382 12.40 2.95 -0.74
N SER A 383 11.55 1.92 -0.70
CA SER A 383 10.77 1.50 -1.88
C SER A 383 9.79 2.58 -2.36
N ALA A 384 9.08 3.25 -1.45
CA ALA A 384 8.17 4.34 -1.82
C ALA A 384 8.92 5.53 -2.42
N VAL A 385 10.06 5.91 -1.83
CA VAL A 385 10.90 7.00 -2.34
C VAL A 385 11.50 6.65 -3.71
N THR A 386 11.94 5.41 -3.91
CA THR A 386 12.41 4.93 -5.21
C THR A 386 11.34 5.08 -6.31
N GLY A 387 10.06 4.87 -5.98
CA GLY A 387 8.95 5.11 -6.90
C GLY A 387 8.85 6.57 -7.36
N TRP A 388 8.99 7.51 -6.44
CA TRP A 388 9.02 8.95 -6.75
C TRP A 388 10.29 9.36 -7.49
N ARG A 389 11.43 8.76 -7.13
CA ARG A 389 12.72 8.99 -7.79
C ARG A 389 12.69 8.54 -9.26
N ALA A 390 12.05 7.40 -9.57
CA ALA A 390 11.84 6.98 -10.95
C ALA A 390 11.05 8.01 -11.77
N ASN A 391 10.00 8.59 -11.19
CA ASN A 391 9.24 9.68 -11.82
C ASN A 391 10.12 10.91 -12.07
N VAL A 392 10.90 11.34 -11.08
CA VAL A 392 11.83 12.47 -11.20
C VAL A 392 12.84 12.25 -12.32
N LEU A 393 13.43 11.06 -12.41
CA LEU A 393 14.42 10.72 -13.44
C LEU A 393 13.83 10.77 -14.86
N PHE A 394 12.58 10.34 -15.05
CA PHE A 394 11.90 10.52 -16.34
C PHE A 394 11.72 12.00 -16.71
N ASN A 395 11.34 12.85 -15.75
CA ASN A 395 11.18 14.28 -16.01
C ASN A 395 12.50 15.02 -16.22
N LEU A 396 13.63 14.42 -15.81
CA LEU A 396 14.99 14.89 -16.11
C LEU A 396 15.57 14.29 -17.40
N ASP A 397 14.75 13.58 -18.19
CA ASP A 397 15.16 12.85 -19.40
C ASP A 397 16.22 11.75 -19.18
N ASP A 398 16.38 11.27 -17.93
CA ASP A 398 17.21 10.10 -17.60
C ASP A 398 16.35 8.84 -17.49
N GLY A 399 15.73 8.46 -18.61
CA GLY A 399 14.89 7.27 -18.69
C GLY A 399 15.65 5.98 -18.37
N ARG A 400 16.94 5.89 -18.71
CA ARG A 400 17.77 4.72 -18.37
C ARG A 400 17.88 4.53 -16.86
N ALA A 401 18.10 5.60 -16.09
CA ALA A 401 18.09 5.51 -14.64
C ALA A 401 16.69 5.20 -14.10
N ALA A 402 15.65 5.85 -14.63
CA ALA A 402 14.27 5.59 -14.22
C ALA A 402 13.87 4.11 -14.37
N PHE A 403 14.23 3.47 -15.48
CA PHE A 403 13.98 2.04 -15.69
C PHE A 403 14.84 1.14 -14.79
N ARG A 404 16.04 1.56 -14.37
CA ARG A 404 16.79 0.81 -13.33
C ARG A 404 16.03 0.79 -12.01
N GLU A 405 15.49 1.93 -11.58
CA GLU A 405 14.66 2.02 -10.38
C GLU A 405 13.40 1.16 -10.48
N ILE A 406 12.68 1.24 -11.60
CA ILE A 406 11.47 0.42 -11.85
C ILE A 406 11.80 -1.07 -11.77
N ASN A 407 12.91 -1.51 -12.38
CA ASN A 407 13.31 -2.91 -12.33
C ASN A 407 13.66 -3.37 -10.91
N GLY A 408 14.28 -2.52 -10.09
CA GLY A 408 14.53 -2.79 -8.67
C GLY A 408 13.24 -2.85 -7.83
N LEU A 409 12.26 -2.00 -8.12
CA LEU A 409 10.96 -2.04 -7.44
C LEU A 409 10.20 -3.33 -7.75
N VAL A 410 10.16 -3.72 -9.03
CA VAL A 410 9.38 -4.87 -9.49
C VAL A 410 9.81 -6.19 -8.82
N THR A 411 11.04 -6.30 -8.32
CA THR A 411 11.47 -7.51 -7.57
C THR A 411 10.76 -7.69 -6.23
N HIS A 412 10.08 -6.65 -5.72
CA HIS A 412 9.35 -6.64 -4.45
C HIS A 412 7.82 -6.58 -4.64
N ALA A 413 7.35 -6.69 -5.88
CA ALA A 413 5.94 -6.51 -6.23
C ALA A 413 5.02 -7.63 -5.71
N ASP A 414 5.59 -8.78 -5.31
CA ASP A 414 4.90 -9.87 -4.62
C ASP A 414 4.48 -9.49 -3.19
N ARG A 415 5.27 -8.64 -2.52
CA ARG A 415 5.02 -8.19 -1.15
C ARG A 415 4.26 -6.86 -1.11
N LEU A 416 4.56 -5.95 -2.04
CA LEU A 416 4.06 -4.58 -2.05
C LEU A 416 3.10 -4.36 -3.23
N ARG A 417 1.79 -4.49 -2.96
CA ARG A 417 0.72 -4.43 -3.98
C ARG A 417 0.67 -3.11 -4.77
N TRP A 418 1.21 -2.01 -4.24
CA TRP A 418 1.19 -0.71 -4.90
C TRP A 418 2.17 -0.60 -6.08
N ILE A 419 3.21 -1.44 -6.13
CA ILE A 419 4.33 -1.31 -7.07
C ILE A 419 3.86 -1.45 -8.52
N TRP A 420 3.09 -2.49 -8.82
CA TRP A 420 2.62 -2.75 -10.18
C TRP A 420 1.78 -1.59 -10.75
N PRO A 421 0.70 -1.14 -10.09
CA PRO A 421 -0.08 0.01 -10.56
C PRO A 421 0.75 1.28 -10.73
N TRP A 422 1.68 1.56 -9.82
CA TRP A 422 2.54 2.74 -9.88
C TRP A 422 3.48 2.71 -11.10
N CYS A 423 4.24 1.63 -11.25
CA CYS A 423 5.17 1.47 -12.37
C CYS A 423 4.44 1.44 -13.71
N ARG A 424 3.27 0.78 -13.81
CA ARG A 424 2.43 0.80 -15.02
C ARG A 424 2.13 2.22 -15.46
N ARG A 425 1.69 3.09 -14.54
CA ARG A 425 1.35 4.48 -14.85
C ARG A 425 2.56 5.27 -15.36
N LEU A 426 3.73 5.09 -14.74
CA LEU A 426 4.96 5.76 -15.18
C LEU A 426 5.41 5.28 -16.56
N VAL A 427 5.44 3.96 -16.78
CA VAL A 427 5.89 3.40 -18.07
C VAL A 427 4.90 3.72 -19.19
N ALA A 428 3.59 3.80 -18.93
CA ALA A 428 2.63 4.26 -19.93
C ALA A 428 2.86 5.72 -20.32
N ALA A 429 3.19 6.59 -19.35
CA ALA A 429 3.41 8.01 -19.60
C ALA A 429 4.73 8.31 -20.34
N PHE A 430 5.81 7.61 -19.98
CA PHE A 430 7.16 7.94 -20.47
C PHE A 430 7.78 6.88 -21.37
N GLY A 431 7.22 5.67 -21.43
CA GLY A 431 7.81 4.50 -22.07
C GLY A 431 7.94 4.63 -23.58
N ARG A 432 7.12 5.45 -24.26
CA ARG A 432 7.25 5.75 -25.69
C ARG A 432 7.71 7.19 -25.98
N ALA A 433 8.28 7.89 -25.00
CA ALA A 433 8.74 9.27 -25.20
C ALA A 433 9.93 9.36 -26.18
N ASN A 434 10.77 8.34 -26.21
CA ASN A 434 11.89 8.19 -27.14
C ASN A 434 12.24 6.70 -27.34
N VAL A 435 13.13 6.41 -28.29
CA VAL A 435 13.53 5.06 -28.67
C VAL A 435 14.20 4.29 -27.51
N ASP A 436 15.07 4.96 -26.74
CA ASP A 436 15.76 4.35 -25.61
C ASP A 436 14.78 3.92 -24.50
N ASN A 437 13.75 4.74 -24.23
CA ASN A 437 12.68 4.39 -23.29
C ASN A 437 11.84 3.23 -23.80
N ALA A 438 11.48 3.21 -25.09
CA ALA A 438 10.67 2.14 -25.67
C ALA A 438 11.37 0.78 -25.58
N ARG A 439 12.70 0.78 -25.81
CA ARG A 439 13.55 -0.41 -25.66
C ARG A 439 13.49 -0.98 -24.23
N GLN A 440 13.42 -0.14 -23.21
CA GLN A 440 13.33 -0.55 -21.80
C GLN A 440 11.89 -0.88 -21.36
N ALA A 441 10.90 -0.20 -21.94
CA ALA A 441 9.48 -0.40 -21.65
C ALA A 441 8.98 -1.77 -22.14
N LEU A 442 9.50 -2.27 -23.27
CA LEU A 442 9.01 -3.52 -23.86
C LEU A 442 9.18 -4.75 -22.92
N PRO A 443 10.37 -5.03 -22.34
CA PRO A 443 10.51 -6.07 -21.33
C PRO A 443 9.66 -5.86 -20.06
N PHE A 444 9.43 -4.59 -19.68
CA PHE A 444 8.56 -4.27 -18.55
C PHE A 444 7.11 -4.71 -18.85
N TRP A 445 6.56 -4.32 -20.00
CA TRP A 445 5.19 -4.66 -20.38
C TRP A 445 4.96 -6.17 -20.51
N GLN A 446 5.93 -6.89 -21.07
CA GLN A 446 5.89 -8.36 -21.14
C GLN A 446 5.77 -8.99 -19.74
N ARG A 447 6.56 -8.52 -18.77
CA ARG A 447 6.48 -8.98 -17.37
C ARG A 447 5.18 -8.56 -16.70
N TYR A 448 4.74 -7.33 -16.92
CA TYR A 448 3.52 -6.78 -16.33
C TYR A 448 2.28 -7.56 -16.78
N VAL A 449 2.11 -7.74 -18.10
CA VAL A 449 0.96 -8.47 -18.68
C VAL A 449 0.93 -9.92 -18.24
N LYS A 450 2.11 -10.55 -18.08
CA LYS A 450 2.20 -11.91 -17.52
C LYS A 450 1.71 -11.97 -16.07
N ALA A 451 2.01 -10.95 -15.27
CA ALA A 451 1.56 -10.86 -13.87
C ALA A 451 0.11 -10.39 -13.72
N ASN A 452 -0.40 -9.61 -14.67
CA ASN A 452 -1.72 -8.98 -14.66
C ASN A 452 -2.43 -9.23 -16.01
N PRO A 453 -2.81 -10.47 -16.31
CA PRO A 453 -3.33 -10.84 -17.62
C PRO A 453 -4.66 -10.19 -17.97
N ASP A 454 -5.42 -9.71 -16.98
CA ASP A 454 -6.74 -9.08 -17.19
C ASP A 454 -6.66 -7.57 -17.46
N ASP A 455 -5.46 -6.98 -17.43
CA ASP A 455 -5.27 -5.55 -17.65
C ASP A 455 -5.23 -5.22 -19.16
N SER A 456 -6.41 -4.88 -19.69
CA SER A 456 -6.66 -4.50 -21.08
C SER A 456 -5.72 -3.39 -21.58
N ALA A 457 -5.58 -2.29 -20.83
CA ALA A 457 -4.73 -1.18 -21.26
C ALA A 457 -3.23 -1.55 -21.25
N ALA A 458 -2.77 -2.42 -20.35
CA ALA A 458 -1.38 -2.88 -20.36
C ALA A 458 -1.06 -3.75 -21.60
N ARG A 459 -2.03 -4.55 -22.08
CA ARG A 459 -1.89 -5.30 -23.33
C ARG A 459 -1.83 -4.37 -24.53
N TRP A 460 -2.66 -3.33 -24.54
CA TRP A 460 -2.59 -2.28 -25.54
C TRP A 460 -1.22 -1.59 -25.54
N GLU A 461 -0.73 -1.20 -24.36
CA GLU A 461 0.60 -0.60 -24.18
C GLU A 461 1.73 -1.49 -24.69
N LEU A 462 1.66 -2.80 -24.48
CA LEU A 462 2.62 -3.78 -25.00
C LEU A 462 2.66 -3.77 -26.54
N LEU A 463 1.49 -3.87 -27.20
CA LEU A 463 1.40 -3.85 -28.66
C LEU A 463 1.89 -2.52 -29.23
N MET A 464 1.42 -1.40 -28.67
CA MET A 464 1.80 -0.07 -29.14
C MET A 464 3.27 0.24 -28.94
N THR A 465 3.89 -0.24 -27.86
CA THR A 465 5.34 -0.12 -27.65
C THR A 465 6.13 -0.93 -28.69
N THR A 466 5.62 -2.10 -29.09
CA THR A 466 6.22 -2.91 -30.15
C THR A 466 6.15 -2.18 -31.50
N PHE A 467 4.96 -1.70 -31.88
CA PHE A 467 4.78 -0.94 -33.14
C PHE A 467 5.62 0.33 -33.18
N TYR A 468 5.65 1.09 -32.08
CA TYR A 468 6.47 2.29 -31.96
C TYR A 468 7.95 1.96 -32.18
N SER A 469 8.47 0.93 -31.51
CA SER A 469 9.88 0.53 -31.64
C SER A 469 10.23 0.17 -33.10
N ARG A 470 9.38 -0.62 -33.75
CA ARG A 470 9.53 -0.96 -35.18
C ARG A 470 9.51 0.29 -36.06
N GLY A 471 8.56 1.19 -35.86
CA GLY A 471 8.43 2.43 -36.65
C GLY A 471 9.62 3.38 -36.50
N GLN A 472 10.41 3.26 -35.42
CA GLN A 472 11.66 3.99 -35.20
C GLN A 472 12.90 3.25 -35.74
N GLY A 473 12.71 2.11 -36.41
CA GLY A 473 13.80 1.30 -36.98
C GLY A 473 14.51 0.37 -35.99
N GLU A 474 13.98 0.17 -34.79
CA GLU A 474 14.52 -0.83 -33.86
C GLU A 474 14.17 -2.26 -34.34
N ASP A 475 15.16 -3.15 -34.26
CA ASP A 475 14.93 -4.58 -34.49
C ASP A 475 14.14 -5.19 -33.32
N VAL A 476 12.84 -5.37 -33.55
CA VAL A 476 11.92 -6.04 -32.61
C VAL A 476 12.12 -7.56 -32.56
N LYS A 477 13.02 -8.13 -33.39
CA LYS A 477 13.40 -9.55 -33.46
C LYS A 477 12.21 -10.49 -33.65
N LYS A 478 11.25 -10.07 -34.47
CA LYS A 478 10.06 -10.85 -34.82
C LYS A 478 9.76 -10.68 -36.30
N SER A 479 9.49 -11.77 -36.98
CA SER A 479 8.82 -11.70 -38.28
C SER A 479 7.37 -11.22 -38.12
N TYR A 480 6.74 -10.81 -39.22
CA TYR A 480 5.32 -10.50 -39.22
C TYR A 480 4.49 -11.68 -38.66
N SER A 481 4.76 -12.92 -39.09
CA SER A 481 4.01 -14.09 -38.64
C SER A 481 4.15 -14.36 -37.13
N GLU A 482 5.34 -14.20 -36.57
CA GLU A 482 5.58 -14.38 -35.14
C GLU A 482 4.86 -13.32 -34.32
N PHE A 483 4.92 -12.06 -34.77
CA PHE A 483 4.21 -10.98 -34.10
C PHE A 483 2.69 -11.09 -34.26
N ARG A 484 2.20 -11.55 -35.41
CA ARG A 484 0.77 -11.78 -35.67
C ARG A 484 0.15 -12.72 -34.65
N GLU A 485 0.84 -13.79 -34.28
CA GLU A 485 0.38 -14.72 -33.23
C GLU A 485 0.34 -14.06 -31.85
N GLU A 486 1.32 -13.21 -31.53
CA GLU A 486 1.32 -12.44 -30.28
C GLU A 486 0.19 -11.42 -30.24
N PHE A 487 -0.02 -10.72 -31.35
CA PHE A 487 -1.11 -9.79 -31.54
C PHE A 487 -2.46 -10.46 -31.26
N ASP A 488 -2.75 -11.63 -31.85
CA ASP A 488 -3.99 -12.36 -31.61
C ASP A 488 -4.21 -12.70 -30.13
N ARG A 489 -3.15 -13.11 -29.42
CA ARG A 489 -3.23 -13.41 -27.99
C ARG A 489 -3.57 -12.19 -27.12
N HIS A 490 -3.26 -10.99 -27.58
CA HIS A 490 -3.47 -9.77 -26.82
C HIS A 490 -4.72 -9.00 -27.23
N ILE A 491 -4.99 -8.87 -28.54
CA ILE A 491 -6.04 -8.03 -29.09
C ILE A 491 -7.44 -8.45 -28.62
N VAL A 492 -7.67 -9.74 -28.40
CA VAL A 492 -8.97 -10.27 -27.91
C VAL A 492 -9.30 -9.85 -26.47
N HIS A 493 -8.32 -9.32 -25.74
CA HIS A 493 -8.47 -8.85 -24.36
C HIS A 493 -8.31 -7.33 -24.24
N ILE A 494 -8.24 -6.61 -25.37
CA ILE A 494 -8.21 -5.15 -25.40
C ILE A 494 -9.64 -4.64 -25.59
N ASP A 495 -9.99 -3.57 -24.88
CA ASP A 495 -11.31 -2.96 -24.94
C ASP A 495 -11.61 -2.48 -26.36
N ALA A 496 -12.85 -2.67 -26.82
CA ALA A 496 -13.25 -2.38 -28.20
C ALA A 496 -12.90 -0.94 -28.63
N ASP A 497 -13.10 0.02 -27.73
CA ASP A 497 -12.81 1.45 -27.95
C ASP A 497 -11.32 1.72 -28.26
N ASN A 498 -10.41 0.84 -27.81
CA ASN A 498 -8.97 0.98 -27.99
C ASN A 498 -8.39 0.00 -29.03
N ALA A 499 -9.20 -0.92 -29.57
CA ALA A 499 -8.72 -2.00 -30.42
C ALA A 499 -8.48 -1.58 -31.87
N ALA A 500 -9.10 -0.49 -32.35
CA ALA A 500 -8.97 -0.04 -33.75
C ALA A 500 -7.51 0.32 -34.12
N LEU A 501 -6.83 1.09 -33.28
CA LEU A 501 -5.46 1.55 -33.56
C LEU A 501 -4.43 0.40 -33.66
N PRO A 502 -4.41 -0.60 -32.76
CA PRO A 502 -3.55 -1.78 -32.95
C PRO A 502 -3.80 -2.52 -34.26
N TRP A 503 -5.06 -2.66 -34.70
CA TRP A 503 -5.39 -3.29 -35.99
C TRP A 503 -4.86 -2.47 -37.17
N ASP A 504 -5.00 -1.15 -37.13
CA ASP A 504 -4.41 -0.25 -38.13
C ASP A 504 -2.88 -0.40 -38.21
N ARG A 505 -2.21 -0.40 -37.06
CA ARG A 505 -0.74 -0.57 -37.01
C ARG A 505 -0.26 -1.93 -37.49
N LEU A 506 -1.04 -2.99 -37.25
CA LEU A 506 -0.76 -4.30 -37.83
C LEU A 506 -0.91 -4.28 -39.36
N GLY A 507 -1.95 -3.60 -39.87
CA GLY A 507 -2.19 -3.44 -41.31
C GLY A 507 -1.04 -2.72 -42.01
N HIS A 508 -0.49 -1.67 -41.41
CA HIS A 508 0.71 -1.00 -41.94
C HIS A 508 1.94 -1.90 -41.94
N TRP A 509 2.11 -2.78 -40.94
CA TRP A 509 3.20 -3.77 -40.99
C TRP A 509 2.96 -4.75 -42.15
N ALA A 510 1.74 -5.29 -42.32
CA ALA A 510 1.44 -6.18 -43.45
C ALA A 510 1.68 -5.50 -44.82
N GLN A 511 1.32 -4.22 -44.94
CA GLN A 511 1.61 -3.40 -46.12
C GLN A 511 3.10 -3.28 -46.40
N ASP A 512 3.93 -3.07 -45.37
CA ASP A 512 5.39 -3.00 -45.54
C ASP A 512 5.99 -4.35 -46.01
N GLU A 513 5.31 -5.46 -45.74
CA GLU A 513 5.66 -6.80 -46.24
C GLU A 513 5.02 -7.11 -47.61
N GLU A 514 4.37 -6.13 -48.23
CA GLU A 514 3.59 -6.25 -49.48
C GLU A 514 2.43 -7.26 -49.43
N ASP A 515 2.00 -7.67 -48.23
CA ASP A 515 0.82 -8.53 -48.03
C ASP A 515 -0.46 -7.68 -47.96
N TRP A 516 -0.89 -7.22 -49.13
CA TRP A 516 -2.09 -6.38 -49.26
C TRP A 516 -3.39 -7.07 -48.85
N ILE A 517 -3.44 -8.41 -48.89
CA ILE A 517 -4.61 -9.18 -48.44
C ILE A 517 -4.73 -9.06 -46.92
N GLU A 518 -3.64 -9.30 -46.19
CA GLU A 518 -3.66 -9.17 -44.73
C GLU A 518 -3.78 -7.71 -44.28
N ALA A 519 -3.14 -6.77 -45.00
CA ALA A 519 -3.28 -5.35 -44.75
C ALA A 519 -4.76 -4.91 -44.86
N GLU A 520 -5.46 -5.31 -45.92
CA GLU A 520 -6.89 -5.06 -46.10
C GLU A 520 -7.72 -5.62 -44.94
N ARG A 521 -7.46 -6.86 -44.51
CA ARG A 521 -8.19 -7.46 -43.37
C ARG A 521 -8.00 -6.66 -42.09
N CYS A 522 -6.78 -6.23 -41.82
CA CYS A 522 -6.45 -5.45 -40.63
C CYS A 522 -7.10 -4.06 -40.66
N PHE A 523 -6.98 -3.33 -41.78
CA PHE A 523 -7.61 -2.02 -41.95
C PHE A 523 -9.13 -2.11 -41.91
N ARG A 524 -9.71 -3.16 -42.51
CA ARG A 524 -11.15 -3.41 -42.43
C ARG A 524 -11.59 -3.58 -40.99
N LYS A 525 -10.81 -4.33 -40.21
CA LYS A 525 -11.15 -4.51 -38.80
C LYS A 525 -11.06 -3.22 -38.00
N ALA A 526 -10.05 -2.39 -38.25
CA ALA A 526 -9.94 -1.07 -37.64
C ALA A 526 -11.13 -0.16 -38.01
N TYR A 527 -11.52 -0.13 -39.29
CA TYR A 527 -12.66 0.63 -39.80
C TYR A 527 -14.00 0.15 -39.23
N GLU A 528 -14.22 -1.16 -39.10
CA GLU A 528 -15.44 -1.70 -38.46
C GLU A 528 -15.58 -1.28 -37.00
N LEU A 529 -14.46 -1.10 -36.29
CA LEU A 529 -14.46 -0.75 -34.86
C LEU A 529 -14.69 0.74 -34.62
N ALA A 530 -14.12 1.61 -35.46
CA ALA A 530 -14.10 3.06 -35.19
C ALA A 530 -14.55 3.96 -36.35
N GLY A 531 -14.69 3.43 -37.58
CA GLY A 531 -15.06 4.19 -38.76
C GLY A 531 -14.08 5.32 -39.08
N GLY A 532 -14.57 6.37 -39.75
CA GLY A 532 -13.86 7.65 -39.92
C GLY A 532 -12.45 7.50 -40.51
N ASP A 533 -11.44 7.98 -39.78
CA ASP A 533 -10.04 8.12 -40.21
C ASP A 533 -9.40 6.81 -40.71
N TYR A 534 -9.93 5.64 -40.33
CA TYR A 534 -9.42 4.34 -40.78
C TYR A 534 -9.90 3.94 -42.19
N GLY A 535 -10.85 4.70 -42.77
CA GLY A 535 -11.43 4.41 -44.08
C GLY A 535 -10.42 4.57 -45.22
N TYR A 536 -9.52 5.54 -45.12
CA TYR A 536 -8.50 5.78 -46.14
C TYR A 536 -7.56 4.58 -46.32
N CYS A 537 -6.95 4.08 -45.24
CA CYS A 537 -6.04 2.94 -45.30
C CYS A 537 -6.72 1.69 -45.88
N LEU A 538 -7.96 1.41 -45.46
CA LEU A 538 -8.76 0.33 -46.04
C LEU A 538 -9.00 0.53 -47.54
N ALA A 539 -9.36 1.73 -47.95
CA ALA A 539 -9.66 2.02 -49.34
C ALA A 539 -8.42 1.92 -50.24
N ILE A 540 -7.26 2.33 -49.75
CA ILE A 540 -5.98 2.14 -50.44
C ILE A 540 -5.67 0.65 -50.59
N ALA A 541 -5.76 -0.15 -49.52
CA ALA A 541 -5.51 -1.58 -49.61
C ALA A 541 -6.49 -2.29 -50.59
N LEU A 542 -7.77 -1.88 -50.62
CA LEU A 542 -8.74 -2.38 -51.60
C LEU A 542 -8.38 -2.01 -53.03
N LYS A 543 -7.85 -0.80 -53.25
CA LYS A 543 -7.42 -0.33 -54.57
C LYS A 543 -6.20 -1.12 -55.07
N GLU A 544 -5.23 -1.40 -54.21
CA GLU A 544 -4.08 -2.25 -54.54
C GLU A 544 -4.48 -3.70 -54.83
N LEU A 545 -5.60 -4.16 -54.27
CA LEU A 545 -6.23 -5.45 -54.59
C LEU A 545 -7.19 -5.40 -55.79
N GLU A 546 -7.23 -4.29 -56.54
CA GLU A 546 -8.12 -4.04 -57.68
C GLU A 546 -9.63 -4.12 -57.35
N ARG A 547 -10.01 -4.01 -56.08
CA ARG A 547 -11.41 -4.01 -55.59
C ARG A 547 -11.97 -2.58 -55.56
N PHE A 548 -11.95 -1.92 -56.71
CA PHE A 548 -12.24 -0.49 -56.84
C PHE A 548 -13.68 -0.13 -56.41
N GLU A 549 -14.68 -0.98 -56.70
CA GLU A 549 -16.07 -0.75 -56.33
C GLU A 549 -16.28 -0.65 -54.81
N GLU A 550 -15.50 -1.40 -54.03
CA GLU A 550 -15.53 -1.33 -52.55
C GLU A 550 -14.72 -0.16 -52.00
N SER A 551 -13.65 0.24 -52.71
CA SER A 551 -12.79 1.36 -52.32
C SER A 551 -13.46 2.72 -52.52
N ILE A 552 -14.18 2.91 -53.62
CA ILE A 552 -14.82 4.19 -54.00
C ILE A 552 -15.70 4.81 -52.91
N PRO A 553 -16.64 4.11 -52.24
CA PRO A 553 -17.48 4.75 -51.21
C PRO A 553 -16.64 5.27 -50.03
N LEU A 554 -15.57 4.57 -49.65
CA LEU A 554 -14.66 4.96 -48.57
C LEU A 554 -13.82 6.18 -48.99
N LEU A 555 -13.26 6.17 -50.21
CA LEU A 555 -12.52 7.32 -50.76
C LEU A 555 -13.42 8.54 -50.95
N LEU A 556 -14.69 8.34 -51.30
CA LEU A 556 -15.67 9.41 -51.45
C LEU A 556 -15.96 10.06 -50.10
N GLU A 557 -16.23 9.26 -49.06
CA GLU A 557 -16.40 9.75 -47.69
C GLU A 557 -15.14 10.47 -47.20
N GLN A 558 -13.96 9.93 -47.48
CA GLN A 558 -12.68 10.56 -47.15
C GLN A 558 -12.56 11.94 -47.81
N ALA A 559 -12.68 12.01 -49.14
CA ALA A 559 -12.44 13.22 -49.91
C ALA A 559 -13.53 14.30 -49.73
N GLN A 560 -14.73 13.93 -49.27
CA GLN A 560 -15.82 14.89 -49.04
C GLN A 560 -15.93 15.36 -47.60
N THR A 561 -15.73 14.45 -46.64
CA THR A 561 -16.13 14.67 -45.25
C THR A 561 -14.96 14.60 -44.29
N VAL A 562 -14.14 13.54 -44.36
CA VAL A 562 -13.08 13.29 -43.36
C VAL A 562 -11.88 14.20 -43.61
N GLN A 563 -11.35 14.20 -44.84
CA GLN A 563 -10.18 14.95 -45.24
C GLN A 563 -10.32 15.43 -46.69
N PRO A 564 -10.97 16.59 -46.93
CA PRO A 564 -11.20 17.12 -48.27
C PRO A 564 -9.97 17.80 -48.86
N ASP A 565 -8.93 17.00 -49.12
CA ASP A 565 -7.66 17.44 -49.70
C ASP A 565 -7.42 16.87 -51.11
N ALA A 566 -6.42 17.43 -51.79
CA ALA A 566 -6.08 17.06 -53.17
C ALA A 566 -5.70 15.57 -53.29
N MET A 567 -5.01 15.00 -52.30
CA MET A 567 -4.61 13.59 -52.32
C MET A 567 -5.81 12.65 -52.25
N SER A 568 -6.78 12.92 -51.36
CA SER A 568 -7.98 12.09 -51.22
C SER A 568 -8.83 12.12 -52.49
N TRP A 569 -9.00 13.30 -53.10
CA TRP A 569 -9.66 13.43 -54.41
C TRP A 569 -8.89 12.72 -55.52
N PHE A 570 -7.55 12.74 -55.48
CA PHE A 570 -6.72 12.08 -56.47
C PHE A 570 -6.87 10.56 -56.41
N GLN A 571 -6.84 9.97 -55.21
CA GLN A 571 -7.04 8.53 -55.02
C GLN A 571 -8.44 8.10 -55.52
N LEU A 572 -9.47 8.91 -55.24
CA LEU A 572 -10.83 8.67 -55.74
C LEU A 572 -10.92 8.75 -57.27
N ALA A 573 -10.28 9.76 -57.87
CA ALA A 573 -10.26 9.95 -59.32
C ALA A 573 -9.58 8.75 -60.02
N ALA A 574 -8.44 8.30 -59.48
CA ALA A 574 -7.75 7.12 -59.97
C ALA A 574 -8.63 5.86 -59.88
N ALA A 575 -9.36 5.66 -58.78
CA ALA A 575 -10.27 4.53 -58.63
C ALA A 575 -11.43 4.56 -59.66
N TYR A 576 -12.03 5.73 -59.92
CA TYR A 576 -13.04 5.87 -60.98
C TYR A 576 -12.47 5.60 -62.37
N ALA A 577 -11.27 6.10 -62.65
CA ALA A 577 -10.59 5.90 -63.93
C ALA A 577 -10.31 4.40 -64.19
N SER A 578 -9.89 3.65 -63.16
CA SER A 578 -9.68 2.19 -63.27
C SER A 578 -10.95 1.42 -63.65
N LEU A 579 -12.13 1.89 -63.23
CA LEU A 579 -13.43 1.32 -63.60
C LEU A 579 -14.03 1.90 -64.88
N SER A 580 -13.27 2.73 -65.61
CA SER A 580 -13.77 3.45 -66.80
C SER A 580 -14.99 4.33 -66.53
N ARG A 581 -15.16 4.81 -65.30
CA ARG A 581 -16.22 5.77 -64.91
C ARG A 581 -15.74 7.19 -65.20
N TRP A 582 -15.61 7.48 -66.49
CA TRP A 582 -14.93 8.69 -66.99
C TRP A 582 -15.54 10.00 -66.49
N PRO A 583 -16.87 10.20 -66.46
CA PRO A 583 -17.45 11.45 -65.95
C PRO A 583 -17.09 11.71 -64.48
N GLU A 584 -17.15 10.68 -63.64
CA GLU A 584 -16.82 10.79 -62.23
C GLU A 584 -15.30 10.99 -62.00
N ALA A 585 -14.46 10.31 -62.79
CA ALA A 585 -13.02 10.48 -62.75
C ALA A 585 -12.59 11.91 -63.13
N ILE A 586 -13.14 12.46 -64.22
CA ILE A 586 -12.91 13.84 -64.66
C ILE A 586 -13.27 14.82 -63.54
N ALA A 587 -14.49 14.72 -63.02
CA ALA A 587 -14.96 15.62 -61.96
C ALA A 587 -14.10 15.54 -60.69
N ALA A 588 -13.59 14.35 -60.35
CA ALA A 588 -12.69 14.17 -59.22
C ALA A 588 -11.29 14.78 -59.49
N TYR A 589 -10.69 14.57 -60.67
CA TYR A 589 -9.41 15.19 -61.04
C TYR A 589 -9.49 16.72 -61.14
N GLU A 590 -10.61 17.28 -61.64
CA GLU A 590 -10.84 18.73 -61.61
C GLU A 590 -10.84 19.27 -60.18
N LYS A 591 -11.40 18.53 -59.23
CA LYS A 591 -11.32 18.89 -57.80
C LYS A 591 -9.91 18.81 -57.25
N VAL A 592 -9.09 17.83 -57.68
CA VAL A 592 -7.66 17.79 -57.34
C VAL A 592 -6.99 19.08 -57.79
N LEU A 593 -7.16 19.48 -59.05
CA LEU A 593 -6.52 20.67 -59.62
C LEU A 593 -7.08 21.99 -59.07
N ALA A 594 -8.32 22.00 -58.59
CA ALA A 594 -8.89 23.13 -57.87
C ALA A 594 -8.26 23.33 -56.47
N LEU A 595 -7.85 22.23 -55.81
CA LEU A 595 -7.21 22.25 -54.50
C LEU A 595 -5.69 22.39 -54.59
N ASP A 596 -5.08 21.77 -55.60
CA ASP A 596 -3.65 21.81 -55.90
C ASP A 596 -3.45 21.91 -57.41
N SER A 597 -3.38 23.15 -57.89
CA SER A 597 -3.24 23.43 -59.33
C SER A 597 -1.87 23.03 -59.89
N ASP A 598 -0.86 22.77 -59.03
CA ASP A 598 0.49 22.37 -59.44
C ASP A 598 0.67 20.84 -59.44
N ASN A 599 -0.40 20.07 -59.23
CA ASN A 599 -0.36 18.62 -59.31
C ASN A 599 -0.23 18.14 -60.76
N ALA A 600 1.03 17.99 -61.20
CA ALA A 600 1.35 17.57 -62.56
C ALA A 600 0.70 16.23 -62.93
N VAL A 601 0.78 15.24 -62.03
CA VAL A 601 0.24 13.89 -62.26
C VAL A 601 -1.26 13.94 -62.51
N ALA A 602 -2.01 14.66 -61.66
CA ALA A 602 -3.46 14.83 -61.83
C ALA A 602 -3.83 15.51 -63.16
N MET A 603 -3.04 16.49 -63.60
CA MET A 603 -3.29 17.20 -64.86
C MET A 603 -3.06 16.29 -66.08
N PHE A 604 -2.00 15.46 -66.04
CA PHE A 604 -1.73 14.48 -67.08
C PHE A 604 -2.76 13.35 -67.09
N ASP A 605 -3.15 12.84 -65.92
CA ASP A 605 -4.16 11.79 -65.78
C ASP A 605 -5.55 12.29 -66.18
N LEU A 606 -5.89 13.56 -65.93
CA LEU A 606 -7.11 14.19 -66.42
C LEU A 606 -7.15 14.19 -67.96
N GLY A 607 -6.08 14.62 -68.62
CA GLY A 607 -5.99 14.56 -70.09
C GLY A 607 -6.12 13.13 -70.63
N GLY A 608 -5.49 12.16 -69.96
CA GLY A 608 -5.64 10.73 -70.29
C GLY A 608 -7.06 10.19 -70.08
N THR A 609 -7.75 10.70 -69.05
CA THR A 609 -9.15 10.34 -68.75
C THR A 609 -10.09 10.88 -69.84
N HIS A 610 -9.90 12.13 -70.29
CA HIS A 610 -10.63 12.68 -71.43
C HIS A 610 -10.38 11.88 -72.71
N TRP A 611 -9.13 11.52 -72.99
CA TRP A 611 -8.77 10.69 -74.13
C TRP A 611 -9.51 9.34 -74.11
N ASN A 612 -9.47 8.64 -72.97
CA ASN A 612 -10.15 7.35 -72.80
C ASN A 612 -11.69 7.47 -72.85
N SER A 613 -12.25 8.64 -72.51
CA SER A 613 -13.68 8.94 -72.66
C SER A 613 -14.10 9.20 -74.12
N GLY A 614 -13.14 9.37 -75.03
CA GLY A 614 -13.37 9.68 -76.44
C GLY A 614 -13.35 11.18 -76.78
N ASP A 615 -13.15 12.06 -75.80
CA ASP A 615 -13.01 13.50 -75.99
C ASP A 615 -11.55 13.87 -76.29
N THR A 616 -11.15 13.61 -77.53
CA THR A 616 -9.76 13.84 -77.99
C THR A 616 -9.40 15.32 -78.07
N ALA A 617 -10.39 16.21 -78.21
CA ALA A 617 -10.18 17.64 -78.24
C ALA A 617 -9.81 18.17 -76.83
N ALA A 618 -10.61 17.80 -75.82
CA ALA A 618 -10.31 18.17 -74.43
C ALA A 618 -8.99 17.55 -73.94
N ALA A 619 -8.71 16.29 -74.32
CA ALA A 619 -7.45 15.64 -74.00
C ALA A 619 -6.23 16.41 -74.54
N ALA A 620 -6.28 16.82 -75.82
CA ALA A 620 -5.22 17.58 -76.46
C ALA A 620 -5.02 18.95 -75.82
N GLU A 621 -6.10 19.66 -75.48
CA GLU A 621 -6.05 20.95 -74.78
C GLU A 621 -5.38 20.82 -73.41
N ILE A 622 -5.84 19.87 -72.59
CA ILE A 622 -5.34 19.66 -71.22
C ILE A 622 -3.89 19.22 -71.25
N TRP A 623 -3.50 18.30 -72.14
CA TRP A 623 -2.10 17.89 -72.27
C TRP A 623 -1.21 19.00 -72.82
N THR A 624 -1.69 19.85 -73.73
CA THR A 624 -0.92 21.03 -74.19
C THR A 624 -0.63 21.95 -73.00
N ALA A 625 -1.66 22.29 -72.22
CA ALA A 625 -1.51 23.10 -71.02
C ALA A 625 -0.59 22.45 -69.97
N ALA A 626 -0.68 21.13 -69.78
CA ALA A 626 0.18 20.40 -68.84
C ALA A 626 1.65 20.38 -69.30
N ILE A 627 1.90 20.19 -70.59
CA ILE A 627 3.24 20.18 -71.20
C ILE A 627 3.90 21.56 -71.11
N GLU A 628 3.13 22.64 -71.31
CA GLU A 628 3.61 24.01 -71.17
C GLU A 628 3.90 24.38 -69.71
N ARG A 629 3.05 23.93 -68.79
CA ARG A 629 3.20 24.20 -67.35
C ARG A 629 4.33 23.39 -66.71
N PHE A 630 4.48 22.12 -67.09
CA PHE A 630 5.43 21.18 -66.49
C PHE A 630 6.48 20.74 -67.51
N THR A 631 7.21 21.69 -68.11
CA THR A 631 8.08 21.46 -69.27
C THR A 631 9.11 20.34 -69.08
N ASP A 632 9.65 20.20 -67.86
CA ASP A 632 10.72 19.26 -67.51
C ASP A 632 10.20 17.98 -66.85
N HIS A 633 8.88 17.82 -66.70
CA HIS A 633 8.29 16.63 -66.08
C HIS A 633 8.31 15.43 -67.03
N GLU A 634 8.55 14.23 -66.50
CA GLU A 634 8.68 13.01 -67.30
C GLU A 634 7.43 12.72 -68.15
N LEU A 635 6.24 12.98 -67.59
CA LEU A 635 4.97 12.79 -68.31
C LEU A 635 4.84 13.75 -69.51
N SER A 636 5.41 14.95 -69.45
CA SER A 636 5.44 15.89 -70.60
C SER A 636 6.23 15.32 -71.76
N ALA A 637 7.40 14.73 -71.47
CA ALA A 637 8.22 14.07 -72.47
C ALA A 637 7.51 12.84 -73.06
N ARG A 638 6.85 12.05 -72.20
CA ARG A 638 6.09 10.87 -72.62
C ARG A 638 4.93 11.22 -73.54
N VAL A 639 4.10 12.20 -73.17
CA VAL A 639 2.95 12.61 -73.98
C VAL A 639 3.40 13.21 -75.31
N ARG A 640 4.44 14.05 -75.34
CA ARG A 640 5.03 14.56 -76.60
C ARG A 640 5.51 13.45 -77.51
N ARG A 641 6.07 12.37 -76.97
CA ARG A 641 6.58 11.23 -77.74
C ARG A 641 5.44 10.36 -78.27
N ASP A 642 4.53 9.95 -77.40
CA ASP A 642 3.52 8.93 -77.68
C ASP A 642 2.31 9.51 -78.44
N PHE A 643 2.07 10.82 -78.31
CA PHE A 643 0.94 11.54 -78.90
C PHE A 643 1.37 12.75 -79.74
N ALA A 644 2.59 12.73 -80.30
CA ALA A 644 3.14 13.82 -81.12
C ALA A 644 2.20 14.36 -82.20
N TRP A 645 1.41 13.47 -82.81
CA TRP A 645 0.46 13.78 -83.87
C TRP A 645 -0.72 14.65 -83.41
N MET A 646 -1.05 14.71 -82.10
CA MET A 646 -2.09 15.60 -81.58
C MET A 646 -1.65 17.06 -81.50
N PHE A 647 -0.34 17.29 -81.38
CA PHE A 647 0.23 18.62 -81.15
C PHE A 647 0.86 19.22 -82.41
N ASN A 648 0.94 18.43 -83.49
CA ASN A 648 1.42 18.90 -84.78
C ASN A 648 0.26 19.44 -85.62
N ASP A 649 0.38 20.68 -86.09
CA ASP A 649 -0.59 21.31 -86.98
C ASP A 649 -0.70 20.51 -88.30
N PRO A 650 -1.89 19.98 -88.67
CA PRO A 650 -2.09 19.23 -89.91
C PRO A 650 -1.77 20.05 -91.18
N THR A 651 -1.58 21.37 -91.06
CA THR A 651 -1.28 22.26 -92.18
C THR A 651 0.22 22.39 -92.49
N ALA A 652 1.13 21.86 -91.65
CA ALA A 652 2.57 21.98 -91.86
C ALA A 652 3.14 21.02 -92.93
N GLU A 653 2.46 19.91 -93.27
CA GLU A 653 2.92 18.96 -94.30
C GLU A 653 2.50 19.34 -95.74
N GLN A 654 1.78 20.44 -95.95
CA GLN A 654 1.47 20.95 -97.30
C GLN A 654 2.34 22.14 -97.75
N SER A 655 3.48 22.35 -97.09
CA SER A 655 4.36 23.49 -97.39
C SER A 655 5.82 23.05 -97.58
N THR A 656 6.14 22.35 -98.66
CA THR A 656 7.39 22.57 -99.42
C THR A 656 7.32 21.94 -100.82
N PRO A 657 7.89 22.60 -101.86
CA PRO A 657 7.70 22.26 -103.27
C PRO A 657 8.55 21.09 -103.78
#